data_AF-A0A7X9IYJ5-F1
#
_entry.id   AF-A0A7X9IYJ5-F1
#
_cell.length_a   1.000
_cell.length_b   1.000
_cell.length_c   1.000
_cell.angle_alpha   90.00
_cell.angle_beta   90.00
_cell.angle_gamma   90.00
#
_symmetry.space_group_name_H-M   'P 1'
#
loop_
_entity.id
_entity.type
_entity.pdbx_description
1 polymer ?
#
loop_
_entity_poly.entity_id
_entity_poly.type
_entity_poly.pdbx_seq_one_letter_code
_entity_poly.pdbx_strand_id
1 'polypeptide(L)'
;MTSWRILAALALLAAGCSGPSASDAGDGGDGIDGRDGDAGDDGGEPVVPAWDEPERSYRVRVVVRPHPDRDRVDLPVLAPLAHDGAFVGREVRVYEVTGGATAGPLSAGAWTQPDGREAEVGFTAAGPTAAGATREFLVYYEPTGAPPAWEWRAGAWGDFQALDDDGDTRTEAWRLSGGEYRLQRAVNPADGTLRRGRRAAGDAFLARAPGDWRAVNGFSDGYQLEDATHTWDPVGVEDVAPGATVTDRDATSAAVAATWAGRTAPVPHDLALTYRVFAGWPFVERVLAARPRDPAMTFFFSSGDWNGRHLYLADAYDRMVSDTRGDEPLEKVWDTGMRWLVVYDAASDRGLGWFLFHPGVIRAEQTADGVTIYDSYGYSAAGTAVFRSLWMADLDKDRIVDLFDAMAPGVEVSAPEFRDLNIAAPRDDDFFFPGDELGLTVTTPGNPEAVTAEAVLPDGTTLPLELERGATPLVWRSRTPLRLTEAHPPGAWTIAAHSAGRTAQVVVQFRLPQHPKLVFGPSDLPELRARKDRPGWNEIWTEMLAEAERYDDPIPDPGPDRDIRGYADRLMNLALIQLIDPSQPYDGKLWTYFFAMLRYPNWEEGAEPFNNFDLTVGHFLTALAVTYDWHYDRLTPAERAEVRARLRGVAGRWRSTSWMRTYRDIDWSHYGTVTNNHYWINHQGVAAAAFVLADEMPETERAAWVAQLEENLGILLSVLEDDGTSHEGVAYHSYGQINLFRWLDFRDCALGGNTATATPWFRESVLWDVYSVLPGGADNYGGVANFGDCPTAHYNSPRTIAAWLARRLGDGLAQWTAERLDNPRRTAWSYLWYDPAVSVVDRATLPTWRFFPRKGILAWRSSWDEDATYLSLKSGSYFGGHEQPDAGHFLLHRAGVPYITDHGYSYRKMSDEHNLLLVDGAGQRGEGTQWMAGIDPAYWASAELVLGDARYFDVRADPTPMMLSETLTGWTREIVGLGADLFFVHDEMRGTAPMHLDLLLHSYRSNPPSGSGLTYSYTERRTENPWLETGPGRWAIRPQDEAPVLHVGDASAAAWAATIEPSSYVPELDPDTREYNESGARFDVGYRLRRSLSASTAASTVTLWFGDDRSLDAWSDASAEAARVHRDGTDVAFVVWPTGAGVTDFHGIDATGAMAGRRLDEPAFFGRGLTAFSAGGDTLVLASAPIDVFARLEHAGTPAEPRFARVRAATDVAVSLRCPVAPTRVRIDGTDATFSHAGGLLALEVPAGEHRIDVE
;
A
#
# COMPACT_ATOMS: atom_id res chain seq x y z
N MET A 1 3.94 -41.10 -9.11
CA MET A 1 4.75 -42.13 -8.43
C MET A 1 5.99 -41.46 -7.86
N THR A 2 6.36 -41.84 -6.61
CA THR A 2 7.56 -41.49 -5.82
C THR A 2 7.81 -40.00 -5.53
N SER A 3 7.95 -39.51 -4.29
CA SER A 3 7.92 -40.09 -2.95
C SER A 3 7.71 -38.96 -1.92
N TRP A 4 6.98 -39.28 -0.86
CA TRP A 4 6.63 -38.43 0.28
C TRP A 4 7.75 -38.30 1.32
N ARG A 5 7.65 -37.21 2.11
CA ARG A 5 8.36 -36.81 3.36
C ARG A 5 9.57 -35.88 3.19
N ILE A 6 9.38 -34.60 3.52
CA ILE A 6 9.89 -33.94 4.73
C ILE A 6 8.85 -32.88 5.15
N LEU A 7 8.67 -32.73 6.46
CA LEU A 7 7.65 -31.97 7.18
C LEU A 7 8.18 -30.58 7.60
N ALA A 8 7.22 -29.67 7.79
CA ALA A 8 7.21 -28.48 8.66
C ALA A 8 7.82 -27.16 8.14
N ALA A 9 6.96 -26.21 7.76
CA ALA A 9 6.60 -25.07 8.63
C ALA A 9 5.53 -24.18 7.97
N LEU A 10 4.35 -24.16 8.60
CA LEU A 10 3.37 -23.07 8.71
C LEU A 10 2.90 -22.36 7.44
N ALA A 11 1.80 -22.92 6.90
CA ALA A 11 0.76 -22.17 6.20
C ALA A 11 -0.43 -21.99 7.17
N LEU A 12 -1.07 -20.82 7.16
CA LEU A 12 -2.53 -20.72 6.96
C LEU A 12 -2.97 -19.26 6.75
N LEU A 13 -3.35 -19.01 5.50
CA LEU A 13 -4.13 -17.88 5.01
C LEU A 13 -5.61 -18.03 5.43
N ALA A 14 -6.17 -16.89 5.82
CA ALA A 14 -7.42 -16.26 5.37
C ALA A 14 -8.70 -17.07 5.10
N ALA A 15 -9.80 -16.59 5.70
CA ALA A 15 -11.09 -16.25 5.06
C ALA A 15 -12.08 -15.84 6.17
N GLY A 16 -12.89 -14.78 6.10
CA GLY A 16 -13.17 -13.80 5.05
C GLY A 16 -14.40 -12.95 5.45
N CYS A 17 -14.64 -11.90 4.65
CA CYS A 17 -15.89 -11.14 4.46
C CYS A 17 -16.31 -10.14 5.55
N SER A 18 -16.82 -8.93 5.31
CA SER A 18 -16.87 -7.99 4.17
C SER A 18 -17.85 -6.84 4.53
N GLY A 19 -17.38 -5.59 4.62
CA GLY A 19 -18.05 -4.28 4.38
C GLY A 19 -19.40 -3.92 5.06
N PRO A 20 -19.98 -2.72 4.79
CA PRO A 20 -19.37 -1.45 4.36
C PRO A 20 -19.95 -0.18 5.07
N SER A 21 -19.38 0.99 4.72
CA SER A 21 -19.98 2.36 4.73
C SER A 21 -20.16 3.06 6.09
N ALA A 22 -20.12 4.39 6.24
CA ALA A 22 -19.69 5.57 5.46
C ALA A 22 -19.95 6.79 6.37
N SER A 23 -19.36 7.94 6.04
CA SER A 23 -19.69 9.31 6.52
C SER A 23 -19.32 9.62 7.98
N ASP A 24 -18.87 10.80 8.38
CA ASP A 24 -18.93 12.09 7.71
C ASP A 24 -17.84 13.03 8.28
N ALA A 25 -17.41 13.95 7.44
CA ALA A 25 -16.48 15.02 7.75
C ALA A 25 -17.05 15.98 8.81
N GLY A 26 -16.16 16.49 9.67
CA GLY A 26 -16.43 17.50 10.68
C GLY A 26 -15.26 18.45 10.80
N ASP A 27 -15.17 19.30 9.80
CA ASP A 27 -14.25 20.40 9.58
C ASP A 27 -14.29 21.46 10.70
N GLY A 28 -13.18 22.18 10.86
CA GLY A 28 -13.21 23.58 11.26
C GLY A 28 -12.60 23.96 12.62
N GLY A 29 -11.44 24.63 12.55
CA GLY A 29 -11.40 26.00 13.04
C GLY A 29 -10.30 26.35 14.04
N ASP A 30 -9.15 26.75 13.48
CA ASP A 30 -8.43 28.00 13.73
C ASP A 30 -8.17 28.49 15.17
N GLY A 31 -6.89 28.75 15.44
CA GLY A 31 -6.57 30.09 15.93
C GLY A 31 -5.27 30.32 16.70
N ILE A 32 -4.31 30.94 16.00
CA ILE A 32 -3.61 32.19 16.39
C ILE A 32 -2.25 32.11 17.13
N ASP A 33 -1.26 32.67 16.43
CA ASP A 33 -0.11 33.53 16.78
C ASP A 33 0.84 33.20 17.94
N GLY A 34 2.13 33.31 17.62
CA GLY A 34 3.17 33.72 18.58
C GLY A 34 4.58 33.71 18.01
N ARG A 35 5.03 34.84 17.48
CA ARG A 35 6.41 35.10 16.99
C ARG A 35 7.43 35.23 18.12
N ASP A 36 8.69 34.95 17.73
CA ASP A 36 9.97 35.49 18.20
C ASP A 36 10.46 35.19 19.64
N GLY A 37 11.64 34.57 19.73
CA GLY A 37 12.44 34.56 20.96
C GLY A 37 13.68 33.66 20.92
N ASP A 38 14.84 34.26 20.65
CA ASP A 38 16.19 33.90 21.08
C ASP A 38 16.70 32.44 20.95
N ALA A 39 17.61 32.25 19.98
CA ALA A 39 18.66 31.25 20.04
C ALA A 39 19.69 31.65 21.12
N GLY A 40 19.37 31.33 22.37
CA GLY A 40 20.30 31.29 23.49
C GLY A 40 20.95 29.91 23.58
N ASP A 41 22.26 29.86 23.33
CA ASP A 41 23.16 28.81 23.76
C ASP A 41 23.30 28.87 25.29
N ASP A 42 22.30 28.32 25.98
CA ASP A 42 22.40 27.99 27.39
C ASP A 42 22.63 26.49 27.47
N GLY A 43 23.75 26.08 28.06
CA GLY A 43 24.00 24.70 28.46
C GLY A 43 22.88 24.22 29.38
N GLY A 44 21.85 23.65 28.76
CA GLY A 44 20.68 23.12 29.44
C GLY A 44 21.11 21.99 30.36
N GLU A 45 20.81 22.12 31.66
CA GLU A 45 21.01 21.03 32.60
C GLU A 45 20.35 19.76 32.04
N PRO A 46 21.04 18.61 32.03
CA PRO A 46 20.39 17.35 31.68
C PRO A 46 19.20 17.13 32.60
N VAL A 47 18.02 16.98 31.99
CA VAL A 47 16.75 16.78 32.68
C VAL A 47 16.79 15.38 33.32
N VAL A 48 16.59 15.29 34.64
CA VAL A 48 16.22 14.00 35.25
C VAL A 48 14.97 13.54 34.50
N PRO A 49 14.96 12.35 33.86
CA PRO A 49 13.82 11.95 33.06
C PRO A 49 12.54 12.11 33.87
N ALA A 50 11.51 12.73 33.30
CA ALA A 50 10.30 13.10 34.05
C ALA A 50 9.60 11.93 34.76
N TRP A 51 9.91 10.70 34.36
CA TRP A 51 9.40 9.45 34.94
C TRP A 51 10.21 8.93 36.14
N ASP A 52 11.42 9.45 36.40
CA ASP A 52 12.20 9.05 37.56
C ASP A 52 11.68 9.82 38.78
N GLU A 53 11.03 9.12 39.71
CA GLU A 53 10.45 9.65 40.96
C GLU A 53 11.39 9.38 42.14
N PRO A 54 12.42 10.21 42.34
CA PRO A 54 13.47 9.94 43.31
C PRO A 54 13.05 10.16 44.77
N GLU A 55 11.85 10.70 45.00
CA GLU A 55 11.22 10.81 46.32
C GLU A 55 10.45 9.55 46.72
N ARG A 56 10.38 8.54 45.84
CA ARG A 56 9.69 7.26 46.07
C ARG A 56 10.68 6.11 46.16
N SER A 57 10.68 5.41 47.29
CA SER A 57 11.64 4.39 47.68
C SER A 57 11.44 3.05 46.96
N TYR A 58 10.23 2.82 46.42
CA TYR A 58 9.85 1.57 45.76
C TYR A 58 9.15 1.81 44.43
N ARG A 59 9.33 0.87 43.51
CA ARG A 59 8.52 0.77 42.29
C ARG A 59 8.11 -0.67 42.01
N VAL A 60 7.05 -0.83 41.23
CA VAL A 60 6.76 -2.07 40.51
C VAL A 60 6.57 -1.78 39.03
N ARG A 61 6.85 -2.79 38.22
CA ARG A 61 6.54 -2.81 36.80
C ARG A 61 5.19 -3.48 36.60
N VAL A 62 4.29 -2.78 35.90
CA VAL A 62 2.97 -3.27 35.49
C VAL A 62 3.00 -3.44 33.98
N VAL A 63 2.89 -4.69 33.52
CA VAL A 63 2.94 -5.04 32.10
C VAL A 63 1.54 -5.43 31.65
N VAL A 64 1.00 -4.70 30.67
CA VAL A 64 -0.23 -5.05 29.97
C VAL A 64 0.14 -5.98 28.82
N ARG A 65 -0.27 -7.25 28.91
CA ARG A 65 0.01 -8.24 27.86
C ARG A 65 -0.72 -7.91 26.55
N PRO A 66 -0.17 -8.35 25.41
CA PRO A 66 -0.72 -8.08 24.10
C PRO A 66 -2.08 -8.76 23.89
N HIS A 67 -2.96 -8.10 23.13
CA HIS A 67 -4.16 -8.75 22.61
C HIS A 67 -3.77 -9.38 21.28
N PRO A 68 -4.05 -10.67 21.05
CA PRO A 68 -3.57 -11.36 19.87
C PRO A 68 -4.14 -10.78 18.55
N ASP A 69 -5.40 -10.34 18.56
CA ASP A 69 -6.13 -10.13 17.30
C ASP A 69 -6.65 -8.70 17.04
N ARG A 70 -6.42 -7.72 17.93
CA ARG A 70 -6.94 -6.34 17.73
C ARG A 70 -6.18 -5.27 18.51
N ASP A 71 -6.24 -4.06 17.95
CA ASP A 71 -5.77 -2.85 18.61
C ASP A 71 -6.74 -2.41 19.72
N ARG A 72 -6.24 -1.75 20.78
CA ARG A 72 -7.02 -1.26 21.92
C ARG A 72 -6.69 0.21 22.21
N VAL A 73 -7.62 1.01 22.71
CA VAL A 73 -7.40 2.43 23.04
C VAL A 73 -7.91 2.72 24.45
N ASP A 74 -7.20 3.56 25.20
CA ASP A 74 -7.61 4.06 26.54
C ASP A 74 -8.02 2.96 27.54
N LEU A 75 -7.18 1.93 27.65
CA LEU A 75 -7.50 0.72 28.41
C LEU A 75 -7.51 0.95 29.94
N PRO A 76 -8.59 0.63 30.67
CA PRO A 76 -8.58 0.61 32.13
C PRO A 76 -7.67 -0.49 32.69
N VAL A 77 -6.74 -0.13 33.57
CA VAL A 77 -5.81 -1.06 34.23
C VAL A 77 -6.07 -1.10 35.73
N LEU A 78 -6.37 -2.30 36.24
CA LEU A 78 -6.46 -2.62 37.67
C LEU A 78 -5.39 -3.65 38.03
N ALA A 79 -4.45 -3.28 38.91
CA ALA A 79 -3.29 -4.12 39.22
C ALA A 79 -3.08 -4.27 40.75
N PRO A 80 -2.83 -5.49 41.26
CA PRO A 80 -2.50 -5.69 42.67
C PRO A 80 -1.09 -5.16 43.00
N LEU A 81 -0.93 -4.44 44.10
CA LEU A 81 0.33 -3.93 44.63
C LEU A 81 0.70 -4.63 45.95
N ALA A 82 1.04 -5.91 45.89
CA ALA A 82 1.45 -6.66 47.08
C ALA A 82 2.77 -6.14 47.64
N HIS A 83 2.81 -5.83 48.95
CA HIS A 83 4.04 -5.48 49.66
C HIS A 83 4.00 -6.11 51.06
N ASP A 84 4.94 -7.02 51.33
CA ASP A 84 4.93 -7.81 52.55
C ASP A 84 5.16 -6.94 53.79
N GLY A 85 4.22 -7.00 54.74
CA GLY A 85 4.36 -6.35 56.05
C GLY A 85 4.06 -4.85 56.12
N ALA A 86 3.64 -4.20 55.02
CA ALA A 86 3.26 -2.78 55.00
C ALA A 86 2.13 -2.48 54.00
N PHE A 87 1.45 -1.35 54.18
CA PHE A 87 0.38 -0.86 53.30
C PHE A 87 0.94 0.07 52.22
N VAL A 88 0.34 0.11 51.03
CA VAL A 88 0.72 1.10 50.02
C VAL A 88 0.00 2.43 50.27
N GLY A 89 0.74 3.54 50.26
CA GLY A 89 0.15 4.89 50.33
C GLY A 89 -0.78 5.18 49.14
N ARG A 90 -1.84 5.97 49.36
CA ARG A 90 -2.85 6.28 48.33
C ARG A 90 -2.28 7.00 47.11
N GLU A 91 -1.30 7.86 47.36
CA GLU A 91 -0.64 8.63 46.32
C GLU A 91 0.46 7.78 45.66
N VAL A 92 0.23 7.43 44.40
CA VAL A 92 1.17 6.74 43.52
C VAL A 92 1.44 7.60 42.30
N ARG A 93 2.53 7.29 41.59
CA ARG A 93 2.86 7.92 40.31
C ARG A 93 3.03 6.83 39.27
N VAL A 94 2.34 6.95 38.15
CA VAL A 94 2.35 5.95 37.08
C VAL A 94 2.88 6.59 35.82
N TYR A 95 3.89 5.96 35.24
CA TYR A 95 4.51 6.40 33.98
C TYR A 95 4.50 5.26 32.99
N GLU A 96 4.22 5.55 31.73
CA GLU A 96 4.42 4.59 30.66
C GLU A 96 5.88 4.57 30.22
N VAL A 97 6.41 3.36 29.99
CA VAL A 97 7.74 3.16 29.44
C VAL A 97 7.68 3.30 27.93
N THR A 98 7.99 4.49 27.42
CA THR A 98 8.08 4.78 25.98
C THR A 98 9.52 5.10 25.58
N GLY A 99 9.96 4.61 24.42
CA GLY A 99 11.36 4.64 23.94
C GLY A 99 11.93 6.02 23.57
N GLY A 100 11.61 7.09 24.31
CA GLY A 100 12.33 8.37 24.17
C GLY A 100 11.55 9.68 24.38
N ALA A 101 10.25 9.66 24.69
CA ALA A 101 9.47 10.90 24.91
C ALA A 101 8.94 11.00 26.35
N THR A 102 8.82 12.23 26.84
CA THR A 102 8.27 12.56 28.16
C THR A 102 6.74 12.37 28.17
N ALA A 103 6.27 11.22 28.63
CA ALA A 103 4.89 11.10 29.12
C ALA A 103 4.83 11.70 30.53
N GLY A 104 3.93 12.65 30.75
CA GLY A 104 3.60 13.10 32.11
C GLY A 104 2.98 11.96 32.94
N PRO A 105 2.94 12.08 34.28
CA PRO A 105 2.35 11.05 35.12
C PRO A 105 0.88 10.84 34.74
N LEU A 106 0.47 9.58 34.60
CA LEU A 106 -0.93 9.21 34.41
C LEU A 106 -1.71 9.46 35.71
N SER A 107 -2.96 9.89 35.56
CA SER A 107 -3.88 9.96 36.69
C SER A 107 -4.11 8.56 37.24
N ALA A 108 -3.68 8.33 38.47
CA ALA A 108 -3.71 7.04 39.12
C ALA A 108 -3.96 7.17 40.62
N GLY A 109 -4.45 6.11 41.25
CA GLY A 109 -4.60 6.05 42.70
C GLY A 109 -4.49 4.63 43.21
N ALA A 110 -3.96 4.48 44.43
CA ALA A 110 -3.93 3.20 45.12
C ALA A 110 -4.91 3.16 46.30
N TRP A 111 -5.44 1.97 46.61
CA TRP A 111 -6.34 1.76 47.73
C TRP A 111 -6.15 0.39 48.36
N THR A 112 -6.57 0.25 49.61
CA THR A 112 -6.58 -1.04 50.32
C THR A 112 -7.94 -1.71 50.19
N GLN A 113 -7.93 -3.03 50.03
CA GLN A 113 -9.14 -3.85 50.04
C GLN A 113 -9.86 -3.86 51.40
N PRO A 114 -11.16 -4.21 51.44
CA PRO A 114 -11.98 -4.14 52.65
C PRO A 114 -11.43 -4.92 53.84
N ASP A 115 -10.69 -6.01 53.59
CA ASP A 115 -10.04 -6.83 54.61
C ASP A 115 -8.78 -6.17 55.22
N GLY A 116 -8.33 -5.07 54.62
CA GLY A 116 -7.18 -4.29 55.06
C GLY A 116 -5.85 -4.99 54.84
N ARG A 117 -5.66 -5.82 53.80
CA ARG A 117 -4.39 -6.53 53.59
C ARG A 117 -3.81 -6.44 52.18
N GLU A 118 -4.65 -6.29 51.17
CA GLU A 118 -4.20 -6.14 49.78
C GLU A 118 -4.37 -4.69 49.32
N ALA A 119 -3.38 -4.16 48.62
CA ALA A 119 -3.48 -2.87 47.95
C ALA A 119 -3.61 -3.08 46.43
N GLU A 120 -4.33 -2.19 45.76
CA GLU A 120 -4.43 -2.16 44.29
C GLU A 120 -4.18 -0.75 43.80
N VAL A 121 -3.76 -0.66 42.54
CA VAL A 121 -3.70 0.60 41.78
C VAL A 121 -4.65 0.53 40.59
N GLY A 122 -5.31 1.66 40.32
CA GLY A 122 -6.13 1.87 39.13
C GLY A 122 -5.62 3.06 38.34
N PHE A 123 -5.51 2.90 37.02
CA PHE A 123 -5.19 3.97 36.07
C PHE A 123 -5.66 3.60 34.65
N THR A 124 -5.79 4.61 33.77
CA THR A 124 -6.09 4.38 32.35
C THR A 124 -4.80 4.42 31.54
N ALA A 125 -4.53 3.36 30.76
CA ALA A 125 -3.47 3.31 29.76
C ALA A 125 -3.92 4.07 28.50
N ALA A 126 -3.77 5.40 28.53
CA ALA A 126 -4.25 6.28 27.47
C ALA A 126 -3.57 6.00 26.10
N GLY A 127 -4.30 6.14 25.00
CA GLY A 127 -3.81 5.97 23.62
C GLY A 127 -3.84 4.53 23.07
N PRO A 128 -3.48 4.36 21.78
CA PRO A 128 -3.58 3.10 21.06
C PRO A 128 -2.54 2.05 21.51
N THR A 129 -2.95 0.80 21.50
CA THR A 129 -2.19 -0.39 21.88
C THR A 129 -2.41 -1.44 20.79
N ALA A 130 -1.45 -1.61 19.88
CA ALA A 130 -1.62 -2.48 18.72
C ALA A 130 -1.79 -3.97 19.09
N ALA A 131 -2.45 -4.74 18.22
CA ALA A 131 -2.51 -6.19 18.29
C ALA A 131 -1.10 -6.78 18.36
N GLY A 132 -0.87 -7.74 19.26
CA GLY A 132 0.44 -8.35 19.48
C GLY A 132 1.46 -7.50 20.26
N ALA A 133 1.15 -6.24 20.61
CA ALA A 133 2.06 -5.34 21.32
C ALA A 133 1.85 -5.31 22.85
N THR A 134 2.95 -5.32 23.60
CA THR A 134 2.98 -5.16 25.05
C THR A 134 3.14 -3.68 25.41
N ARG A 135 2.45 -3.22 26.46
CA ARG A 135 2.72 -1.91 27.09
C ARG A 135 3.21 -2.10 28.51
N GLU A 136 4.22 -1.32 28.90
CA GLU A 136 4.84 -1.39 30.22
C GLU A 136 4.66 -0.07 30.95
N PHE A 137 4.29 -0.15 32.23
CA PHE A 137 4.09 0.98 33.12
C PHE A 137 4.93 0.82 34.39
N LEU A 138 5.52 1.90 34.87
CA LEU A 138 6.21 1.96 36.16
C LEU A 138 5.29 2.64 37.17
N VAL A 139 5.01 1.94 38.27
CA VAL A 139 4.22 2.45 39.39
C VAL A 139 5.15 2.72 40.57
N TYR A 140 5.33 3.99 40.91
CA TYR A 140 6.11 4.44 42.06
C TYR A 140 5.22 4.66 43.28
N TYR A 141 5.68 4.18 44.43
CA TYR A 141 4.91 4.21 45.66
C TYR A 141 5.78 4.18 46.93
N GLU A 142 5.15 4.42 48.08
CA GLU A 142 5.76 4.37 49.41
C GLU A 142 4.97 3.43 50.34
N PRO A 143 5.64 2.55 51.10
CA PRO A 143 5.00 1.75 52.14
C PRO A 143 4.63 2.60 53.36
N THR A 144 3.56 2.21 54.05
CA THR A 144 2.98 2.88 55.21
C THR A 144 2.61 1.85 56.28
N GLY A 145 2.72 2.21 57.57
CA GLY A 145 2.46 1.29 58.68
C GLY A 145 0.98 1.01 58.98
N ALA A 146 0.06 1.82 58.44
CA ALA A 146 -1.39 1.69 58.61
C ALA A 146 -2.14 2.33 57.43
N PRO A 147 -3.33 1.81 57.05
CA PRO A 147 -4.10 2.39 55.96
C PRO A 147 -4.69 3.74 56.39
N PRO A 148 -4.49 4.83 55.62
CA PRO A 148 -5.02 6.14 55.97
C PRO A 148 -6.56 6.16 55.95
N ALA A 149 -7.17 6.97 56.83
CA ALA A 149 -8.61 7.28 56.75
C ALA A 149 -8.90 7.93 55.39
N TRP A 150 -10.07 7.63 54.80
CA TRP A 150 -10.39 8.17 53.48
C TRP A 150 -11.86 8.52 53.35
N GLU A 151 -12.10 9.58 52.56
CA GLU A 151 -13.38 9.99 52.06
C GLU A 151 -13.27 9.98 50.53
N TRP A 152 -14.23 9.32 49.90
CA TRP A 152 -14.41 9.26 48.47
C TRP A 152 -15.69 10.01 48.12
N ARG A 153 -15.59 10.89 47.13
CA ARG A 153 -16.71 11.63 46.55
C ARG A 153 -16.59 11.49 45.04
N ALA A 154 -17.63 11.03 44.37
CA ALA A 154 -17.69 11.11 42.91
C ALA A 154 -19.09 11.43 42.43
N GLY A 155 -19.17 12.26 41.40
CA GLY A 155 -20.39 12.42 40.59
C GLY A 155 -20.58 11.18 39.73
N ALA A 156 -21.71 10.48 39.87
CA ALA A 156 -22.11 9.44 38.92
C ALA A 156 -23.03 10.01 37.82
N TRP A 157 -23.01 9.38 36.64
CA TRP A 157 -24.00 9.49 35.56
C TRP A 157 -25.00 8.32 35.68
N GLY A 158 -26.26 8.35 35.20
CA GLY A 158 -27.06 9.29 34.37
C GLY A 158 -28.53 8.80 34.28
N ASP A 159 -29.57 9.70 34.14
CA ASP A 159 -31.05 9.58 34.49
C ASP A 159 -31.90 8.49 33.81
N PHE A 160 -33.04 7.97 34.39
CA PHE A 160 -34.27 7.22 33.90
C PHE A 160 -35.43 8.13 33.70
N GLN A 161 -36.28 7.75 32.75
CA GLN A 161 -37.70 8.04 32.76
C GLN A 161 -38.40 7.21 31.68
N ALA A 162 -39.69 6.86 31.74
CA ALA A 162 -40.72 6.66 32.80
C ALA A 162 -42.08 6.43 32.04
N LEU A 163 -43.15 5.83 32.56
CA LEU A 163 -44.18 6.48 33.38
C LEU A 163 -45.38 5.54 33.61
N ASP A 164 -45.97 5.74 34.79
CA ASP A 164 -47.26 5.32 35.32
C ASP A 164 -48.46 5.45 34.34
N ASP A 165 -49.41 4.51 34.35
CA ASP A 165 -50.81 4.81 34.71
C ASP A 165 -51.67 3.53 34.82
N ASP A 166 -52.67 3.58 35.70
CA ASP A 166 -53.77 2.63 35.91
C ASP A 166 -53.51 1.39 36.82
N GLY A 167 -53.21 1.66 38.09
CA GLY A 167 -54.07 1.18 39.19
C GLY A 167 -54.20 -0.31 39.51
N ASP A 168 -53.43 -1.22 38.90
CA ASP A 168 -53.34 -2.61 39.36
C ASP A 168 -51.88 -3.03 39.58
N THR A 169 -51.71 -3.73 40.68
CA THR A 169 -50.47 -4.17 41.28
C THR A 169 -49.57 -4.94 40.30
N ARG A 170 -48.26 -4.59 40.34
CA ARG A 170 -47.07 -5.34 39.88
C ARG A 170 -46.50 -4.92 38.52
N THR A 171 -45.76 -3.82 38.47
CA THR A 171 -44.38 -3.69 37.90
C THR A 171 -44.01 -2.20 37.81
N GLU A 172 -42.95 -1.79 38.52
CA GLU A 172 -42.34 -0.45 38.39
C GLU A 172 -40.86 -0.66 38.02
N ALA A 173 -40.45 -0.25 36.82
CA ALA A 173 -39.07 -0.30 36.31
C ALA A 173 -38.27 0.98 36.67
N TRP A 174 -36.91 0.94 36.62
CA TRP A 174 -35.98 2.07 36.90
C TRP A 174 -34.69 2.09 36.01
N ARG A 175 -34.09 3.29 35.72
CA ARG A 175 -32.72 3.66 35.17
C ARG A 175 -32.09 4.63 36.20
N LEU A 176 -30.78 4.79 36.12
CA LEU A 176 -29.96 5.59 37.06
C LEU A 176 -30.13 7.09 36.81
N SER A 177 -29.65 8.07 37.65
CA SER A 177 -29.18 9.48 37.34
C SER A 177 -28.21 10.04 38.37
N GLY A 178 -27.15 10.68 37.87
CA GLY A 178 -26.74 12.06 38.18
C GLY A 178 -26.68 12.49 39.65
N GLY A 179 -25.46 12.59 40.21
CA GLY A 179 -25.20 13.26 41.48
C GLY A 179 -23.90 12.82 42.19
N GLU A 180 -23.42 13.63 43.14
CA GLU A 180 -22.23 13.33 43.96
C GLU A 180 -22.57 12.34 45.08
N TYR A 181 -21.93 11.17 45.07
CA TYR A 181 -22.03 10.13 46.10
C TYR A 181 -20.84 10.21 47.05
N ARG A 182 -21.08 10.02 48.35
CA ARG A 182 -20.03 9.99 49.37
C ARG A 182 -19.90 8.59 49.98
N LEU A 183 -18.67 8.07 49.98
CA LEU A 183 -18.27 6.86 50.69
C LEU A 183 -17.10 7.20 51.61
N GLN A 184 -17.19 6.89 52.91
CA GLN A 184 -16.15 7.27 53.89
C GLN A 184 -15.78 6.11 54.81
N ARG A 185 -14.48 5.95 55.09
CA ARG A 185 -13.92 5.03 56.10
C ARG A 185 -13.32 5.82 57.26
N ALA A 186 -13.81 5.58 58.49
CA ALA A 186 -13.37 6.30 59.70
C ALA A 186 -12.37 5.48 60.55
N VAL A 187 -11.40 6.18 61.18
CA VAL A 187 -10.42 5.64 62.15
C VAL A 187 -10.81 6.08 63.56
N ASN A 188 -10.58 5.25 64.59
CA ASN A 188 -10.85 5.61 65.97
C ASN A 188 -9.87 6.69 66.45
N PRO A 189 -10.33 7.92 66.77
CA PRO A 189 -9.42 9.00 67.14
C PRO A 189 -8.76 8.82 68.52
N ALA A 190 -9.21 7.85 69.33
CA ALA A 190 -8.63 7.57 70.64
C ALA A 190 -7.36 6.70 70.61
N ASP A 191 -7.19 5.86 69.59
CA ASP A 191 -6.11 4.86 69.55
C ASP A 191 -5.55 4.58 68.14
N GLY A 192 -6.07 5.24 67.10
CA GLY A 192 -5.60 5.06 65.72
C GLY A 192 -6.00 3.73 65.08
N THR A 193 -6.84 2.91 65.74
CA THR A 193 -7.25 1.60 65.23
C THR A 193 -8.55 1.66 64.41
N LEU A 194 -8.75 0.65 63.56
CA LEU A 194 -9.95 0.49 62.72
C LEU A 194 -11.14 0.04 63.58
N ARG A 195 -12.28 0.74 63.51
CA ARG A 195 -13.50 0.36 64.27
C ARG A 195 -14.20 -0.85 63.67
N ARG A 196 -14.59 -1.83 64.51
CA ARG A 196 -15.47 -2.95 64.16
C ARG A 196 -16.88 -2.72 64.74
N GLY A 197 -17.86 -2.49 63.86
CA GLY A 197 -19.29 -2.85 64.03
C GLY A 197 -20.24 -2.01 64.90
N ARG A 198 -21.20 -1.38 64.21
CA ARG A 198 -22.54 -0.85 64.61
C ARG A 198 -22.59 0.49 65.36
N ARG A 199 -23.20 1.50 64.71
CA ARG A 199 -23.36 2.90 65.19
C ARG A 199 -23.72 2.99 66.68
N ALA A 200 -23.17 3.97 67.38
CA ALA A 200 -23.83 5.27 67.38
C ALA A 200 -23.03 6.46 66.79
N ALA A 201 -21.76 6.33 66.38
CA ALA A 201 -21.00 7.47 65.82
C ALA A 201 -19.80 7.13 64.90
N GLY A 202 -20.03 6.49 63.74
CA GLY A 202 -19.02 6.48 62.65
C GLY A 202 -18.81 5.18 61.86
N ASP A 203 -19.87 4.62 61.27
CA ASP A 203 -19.79 3.46 60.35
C ASP A 203 -19.55 3.91 58.89
N ALA A 204 -19.00 3.04 58.03
CA ALA A 204 -18.97 3.27 56.59
C ALA A 204 -20.39 3.23 56.03
N PHE A 205 -20.80 4.29 55.34
CA PHE A 205 -22.13 4.42 54.77
C PHE A 205 -22.00 5.02 53.37
N LEU A 206 -22.84 4.54 52.45
CA LEU A 206 -23.00 5.15 51.12
C LEU A 206 -24.20 6.09 51.21
N ALA A 207 -23.97 7.40 51.08
CA ALA A 207 -25.03 8.40 51.07
C ALA A 207 -24.90 9.36 49.89
N ARG A 208 -26.05 9.74 49.33
CA ARG A 208 -26.19 10.78 48.31
C ARG A 208 -26.10 12.17 48.96
N ALA A 209 -25.41 13.12 48.34
CA ALA A 209 -25.38 14.51 48.83
C ALA A 209 -26.77 15.19 48.69
N PRO A 210 -27.14 16.16 49.55
CA PRO A 210 -28.52 16.69 49.58
C PRO A 210 -28.88 17.47 48.30
N GLY A 211 -29.88 17.00 47.56
CA GLY A 211 -30.46 17.64 46.38
C GLY A 211 -31.73 16.89 45.92
N ASP A 212 -32.72 17.63 45.42
CA ASP A 212 -34.13 17.22 45.29
C ASP A 212 -34.38 16.00 44.36
N TRP A 213 -34.31 14.79 44.92
CA TRP A 213 -34.75 13.53 44.29
C TRP A 213 -35.39 12.59 45.33
N ARG A 214 -36.25 11.67 44.86
CA ARG A 214 -36.85 10.55 45.62
C ARG A 214 -36.36 9.21 45.06
N ALA A 215 -36.19 8.20 45.91
CA ALA A 215 -35.69 6.90 45.49
C ALA A 215 -36.75 6.03 44.79
N VAL A 216 -36.21 5.05 44.08
CA VAL A 216 -36.86 3.89 43.47
C VAL A 216 -37.74 3.17 44.51
N ASN A 217 -38.99 2.83 44.18
CA ASN A 217 -39.74 1.85 44.99
C ASN A 217 -38.99 0.51 44.93
N GLY A 218 -38.39 0.13 46.07
CA GLY A 218 -37.47 -1.01 46.18
C GLY A 218 -36.00 -0.66 46.45
N PHE A 219 -35.60 0.63 46.44
CA PHE A 219 -34.31 1.06 46.99
C PHE A 219 -34.46 2.26 47.94
N SER A 220 -33.76 2.26 49.07
CA SER A 220 -33.82 3.34 50.07
C SER A 220 -32.72 4.41 49.87
N ASP A 221 -32.99 5.64 50.27
CA ASP A 221 -32.15 6.85 50.10
C ASP A 221 -30.82 6.82 50.89
N GLY A 222 -30.50 5.71 51.56
CA GLY A 222 -29.25 5.49 52.25
C GLY A 222 -29.12 4.04 52.70
N TYR A 223 -28.02 3.39 52.29
CA TYR A 223 -27.73 2.00 52.67
C TYR A 223 -26.75 1.96 53.84
N GLN A 224 -27.21 1.36 54.94
CA GLN A 224 -26.31 0.87 55.97
C GLN A 224 -25.63 -0.40 55.46
N LEU A 225 -24.30 -0.44 55.44
CA LEU A 225 -23.58 -1.70 55.30
C LEU A 225 -23.81 -2.50 56.59
N GLU A 226 -24.88 -3.30 56.65
CA GLU A 226 -25.19 -4.08 57.85
C GLU A 226 -24.17 -5.20 58.07
N ASP A 227 -23.70 -5.31 59.31
CA ASP A 227 -22.96 -6.45 59.83
C ASP A 227 -23.97 -7.55 60.19
N ALA A 228 -24.27 -8.46 59.25
CA ALA A 228 -25.22 -9.55 59.48
C ALA A 228 -24.56 -10.68 60.30
N THR A 229 -24.39 -10.48 61.61
CA THR A 229 -24.12 -11.61 62.52
C THR A 229 -25.43 -12.37 62.78
N HIS A 230 -25.73 -13.38 61.96
CA HIS A 230 -26.71 -14.42 62.30
C HIS A 230 -25.98 -15.75 62.49
N THR A 231 -26.13 -16.34 63.67
CA THR A 231 -25.66 -17.71 63.96
C THR A 231 -26.85 -18.64 63.77
N TRP A 232 -26.79 -19.52 62.78
CA TRP A 232 -27.79 -20.57 62.60
C TRP A 232 -27.39 -21.81 63.40
N ASP A 233 -28.35 -22.45 64.06
CA ASP A 233 -28.10 -23.76 64.67
C ASP A 233 -27.83 -24.80 63.57
N PRO A 234 -26.86 -25.73 63.76
CA PRO A 234 -26.47 -26.68 62.74
C PRO A 234 -27.61 -27.68 62.48
N VAL A 235 -28.28 -27.56 61.33
CA VAL A 235 -29.10 -28.63 60.79
C VAL A 235 -28.21 -29.47 59.88
N GLY A 236 -28.20 -30.79 60.09
CA GLY A 236 -27.33 -31.71 59.35
C GLY A 236 -27.61 -31.62 57.85
N VAL A 237 -26.54 -31.50 57.06
CA VAL A 237 -26.46 -31.63 55.60
C VAL A 237 -27.80 -31.33 54.90
N GLU A 238 -28.01 -30.06 54.55
CA GLU A 238 -29.28 -29.61 53.96
C GLU A 238 -29.53 -30.17 52.55
N ASP A 239 -30.53 -31.06 52.46
CA ASP A 239 -31.33 -31.36 51.25
C ASP A 239 -32.39 -30.25 50.98
N VAL A 240 -32.40 -29.13 51.74
CA VAL A 240 -33.31 -28.00 51.55
C VAL A 240 -32.59 -26.69 51.91
N ALA A 241 -32.50 -25.75 50.97
CA ALA A 241 -31.82 -24.46 51.14
C ALA A 241 -32.30 -23.69 52.39
N PRO A 242 -31.42 -22.95 53.10
CA PRO A 242 -31.87 -22.01 54.11
C PRO A 242 -32.76 -20.99 53.40
N GLY A 243 -33.91 -20.66 54.00
CA GLY A 243 -34.73 -19.55 53.52
C GLY A 243 -33.84 -18.31 53.36
N ALA A 244 -33.95 -17.64 52.22
CA ALA A 244 -33.20 -16.45 51.90
C ALA A 244 -33.09 -15.54 53.14
N THR A 245 -31.90 -15.00 53.41
CA THR A 245 -31.80 -13.90 54.37
C THR A 245 -32.51 -12.71 53.74
N VAL A 246 -33.81 -12.57 54.02
CA VAL A 246 -34.61 -11.41 53.63
C VAL A 246 -34.24 -10.31 54.60
N THR A 247 -33.37 -9.40 54.15
CA THR A 247 -33.33 -8.06 54.73
C THR A 247 -34.55 -7.32 54.19
N ASP A 248 -35.27 -6.60 55.06
CA ASP A 248 -36.63 -6.10 54.82
C ASP A 248 -36.85 -5.53 53.41
N ARG A 249 -37.93 -5.99 52.76
CA ARG A 249 -38.69 -5.59 51.54
C ARG A 249 -38.05 -4.82 50.36
N ASP A 250 -36.88 -4.20 50.51
CA ASP A 250 -36.22 -3.28 49.57
C ASP A 250 -34.72 -3.64 49.37
N ALA A 251 -34.35 -4.91 49.49
CA ALA A 251 -32.95 -5.35 49.45
C ALA A 251 -32.71 -6.64 48.64
N THR A 252 -31.64 -6.62 47.85
CA THR A 252 -31.04 -7.79 47.16
C THR A 252 -30.80 -8.93 48.15
N SER A 253 -31.37 -10.12 47.89
CA SER A 253 -31.10 -11.31 48.68
C SER A 253 -29.76 -11.94 48.27
N ALA A 254 -28.90 -12.22 49.26
CA ALA A 254 -27.69 -13.00 49.07
C ALA A 254 -27.71 -14.18 50.03
N ALA A 255 -27.70 -15.41 49.50
CA ALA A 255 -27.42 -16.60 50.27
C ALA A 255 -25.92 -16.92 50.14
N VAL A 256 -25.18 -16.96 51.25
CA VAL A 256 -23.78 -17.38 51.27
C VAL A 256 -23.68 -18.66 52.09
N ALA A 257 -23.44 -19.79 51.43
CA ALA A 257 -23.08 -21.03 52.10
C ALA A 257 -21.58 -21.29 51.95
N ALA A 258 -20.85 -21.23 53.07
CA ALA A 258 -19.46 -21.67 53.12
C ALA A 258 -19.41 -23.16 53.52
N THR A 259 -18.82 -24.00 52.67
CA THR A 259 -18.60 -25.42 52.99
C THR A 259 -17.20 -25.65 53.51
N TRP A 260 -17.09 -26.46 54.57
CA TRP A 260 -15.84 -26.72 55.26
C TRP A 260 -15.37 -28.13 54.92
N ALA A 261 -14.28 -28.24 54.17
CA ALA A 261 -13.75 -29.53 53.74
C ALA A 261 -13.46 -30.43 54.96
N GLY A 262 -14.16 -31.57 55.05
CA GLY A 262 -13.93 -32.59 56.06
C GLY A 262 -14.50 -32.33 57.46
N ARG A 263 -15.43 -31.38 57.64
CA ARG A 263 -16.02 -31.08 58.96
C ARG A 263 -17.54 -31.01 58.97
N THR A 264 -18.12 -31.44 60.09
CA THR A 264 -19.58 -31.46 60.35
C THR A 264 -20.06 -30.32 61.26
N ALA A 265 -19.17 -29.43 61.72
CA ALA A 265 -19.49 -28.32 62.62
C ALA A 265 -19.21 -26.94 61.96
N PRO A 266 -20.05 -25.91 62.17
CA PRO A 266 -19.86 -24.56 61.60
C PRO A 266 -18.58 -23.87 62.09
N VAL A 267 -17.97 -23.02 61.26
CA VAL A 267 -16.77 -22.23 61.63
C VAL A 267 -17.07 -20.72 61.61
N PRO A 268 -16.74 -19.97 62.68
CA PRO A 268 -16.90 -18.52 62.73
C PRO A 268 -15.98 -17.78 61.75
N HIS A 269 -16.55 -16.86 60.97
CA HIS A 269 -15.85 -16.04 60.00
C HIS A 269 -16.42 -14.62 59.96
N ASP A 270 -15.58 -13.66 59.55
CA ASP A 270 -15.97 -12.29 59.24
C ASP A 270 -16.21 -12.20 57.72
N LEU A 271 -17.35 -11.68 57.26
CA LEU A 271 -17.70 -11.50 55.85
C LEU A 271 -17.85 -9.99 55.57
N ALA A 272 -17.25 -9.52 54.47
CA ALA A 272 -17.34 -8.14 54.02
C ALA A 272 -17.75 -8.11 52.54
N LEU A 273 -18.80 -7.35 52.23
CA LEU A 273 -19.21 -7.02 50.88
C LEU A 273 -18.98 -5.53 50.65
N THR A 274 -18.39 -5.14 49.54
CA THR A 274 -18.12 -3.75 49.20
C THR A 274 -18.44 -3.50 47.73
N TYR A 275 -19.03 -2.33 47.47
CA TYR A 275 -19.21 -1.79 46.12
C TYR A 275 -18.37 -0.53 45.98
N ARG A 276 -17.79 -0.33 44.79
CA ARG A 276 -16.92 0.78 44.46
C ARG A 276 -17.27 1.30 43.08
N VAL A 277 -17.33 2.61 42.95
CA VAL A 277 -17.48 3.30 41.66
C VAL A 277 -16.19 4.05 41.39
N PHE A 278 -15.75 4.06 40.14
CA PHE A 278 -14.54 4.78 39.74
C PHE A 278 -14.90 6.05 39.00
N ALA A 279 -14.19 7.14 39.29
CA ALA A 279 -14.34 8.36 38.51
C ALA A 279 -13.73 8.13 37.12
N GLY A 280 -14.52 8.36 36.07
CA GLY A 280 -14.06 8.24 34.68
C GLY A 280 -14.06 6.83 34.11
N TRP A 281 -14.45 5.79 34.87
CA TRP A 281 -14.71 4.46 34.31
C TRP A 281 -16.21 4.14 34.35
N PRO A 282 -16.75 3.46 33.32
CA PRO A 282 -18.19 3.23 33.19
C PRO A 282 -18.73 2.05 34.01
N PHE A 283 -17.92 1.47 34.91
CA PHE A 283 -18.29 0.27 35.66
C PHE A 283 -18.24 0.44 37.18
N VAL A 284 -19.03 -0.40 37.87
CA VAL A 284 -19.05 -0.56 39.32
C VAL A 284 -18.30 -1.84 39.68
N GLU A 285 -17.29 -1.74 40.54
CA GLU A 285 -16.65 -2.92 41.10
C GLU A 285 -17.39 -3.39 42.35
N ARG A 286 -17.51 -4.71 42.47
CA ARG A 286 -17.98 -5.40 43.66
C ARG A 286 -16.90 -6.32 44.18
N VAL A 287 -16.64 -6.26 45.49
CA VAL A 287 -15.68 -7.08 46.21
C VAL A 287 -16.37 -7.81 47.36
N LEU A 288 -16.26 -9.14 47.40
CA LEU A 288 -16.73 -9.97 48.50
C LEU A 288 -15.52 -10.64 49.16
N ALA A 289 -15.24 -10.30 50.41
CA ALA A 289 -14.16 -10.89 51.20
C ALA A 289 -14.71 -11.70 52.37
N ALA A 290 -14.25 -12.93 52.54
CA ALA A 290 -14.58 -13.79 53.68
C ALA A 290 -13.30 -14.15 54.43
N ARG A 291 -13.37 -14.26 55.76
CA ARG A 291 -12.19 -14.55 56.56
C ARG A 291 -12.49 -15.37 57.81
N PRO A 292 -11.84 -16.53 58.01
CA PRO A 292 -11.96 -17.26 59.25
C PRO A 292 -11.25 -16.50 60.37
N ARG A 293 -11.85 -16.48 61.56
CA ARG A 293 -11.24 -15.83 62.72
C ARG A 293 -9.96 -16.52 63.20
N ASP A 294 -9.85 -17.82 62.91
CA ASP A 294 -8.61 -18.59 63.06
C ASP A 294 -7.85 -18.61 61.72
N PRO A 295 -6.68 -17.97 61.62
CA PRO A 295 -5.89 -17.91 60.39
C PRO A 295 -5.30 -19.26 59.95
N ALA A 296 -5.35 -20.30 60.79
CA ALA A 296 -4.95 -21.66 60.42
C ALA A 296 -6.03 -22.42 59.63
N MET A 297 -7.24 -21.85 59.50
CA MET A 297 -8.36 -22.48 58.80
C MET A 297 -8.43 -22.04 57.33
N THR A 298 -8.75 -22.99 56.45
CA THR A 298 -9.04 -22.74 55.03
C THR A 298 -10.54 -22.87 54.79
N PHE A 299 -11.13 -21.97 54.00
CA PHE A 299 -12.54 -22.05 53.59
C PHE A 299 -12.64 -22.01 52.06
N PHE A 300 -13.78 -22.47 51.55
CA PHE A 300 -14.11 -22.48 50.12
C PHE A 300 -15.55 -21.97 49.94
N PHE A 301 -15.81 -21.26 48.84
CA PHE A 301 -17.17 -20.97 48.42
C PHE A 301 -17.78 -22.25 47.80
N SER A 302 -18.99 -22.62 48.20
CA SER A 302 -19.63 -23.90 47.85
C SER A 302 -20.15 -23.99 46.40
N SER A 303 -20.10 -25.19 45.80
CA SER A 303 -20.34 -25.49 44.38
C SER A 303 -21.78 -25.84 43.97
N GLY A 304 -22.80 -25.45 44.75
CA GLY A 304 -24.21 -25.80 44.48
C GLY A 304 -25.02 -24.69 43.79
N ASP A 305 -26.03 -25.07 42.98
CA ASP A 305 -26.98 -24.19 42.26
C ASP A 305 -27.67 -23.12 43.12
N TRP A 306 -27.70 -23.33 44.44
CA TRP A 306 -28.44 -22.52 45.40
C TRP A 306 -27.59 -21.46 46.12
N ASN A 307 -26.29 -21.35 45.79
CA ASN A 307 -25.33 -20.51 46.52
C ASN A 307 -24.82 -19.29 45.73
N GLY A 308 -25.65 -18.78 44.81
CA GLY A 308 -25.36 -17.59 44.01
C GLY A 308 -26.23 -16.39 44.41
N ARG A 309 -25.90 -15.21 43.89
CA ARG A 309 -26.81 -14.06 43.93
C ARG A 309 -27.66 -14.02 42.67
N HIS A 310 -28.85 -13.47 42.79
CA HIS A 310 -29.76 -13.23 41.69
C HIS A 310 -29.86 -11.73 41.49
N LEU A 311 -29.52 -11.24 40.29
CA LEU A 311 -30.02 -9.95 39.83
C LEU A 311 -31.20 -10.21 38.92
N TYR A 312 -32.34 -9.59 39.24
CA TYR A 312 -33.53 -9.67 38.42
C TYR A 312 -33.68 -8.40 37.57
N LEU A 313 -33.90 -8.59 36.28
CA LEU A 313 -34.19 -7.56 35.28
C LEU A 313 -35.63 -7.71 34.83
N ALA A 314 -36.45 -6.67 35.04
CA ALA A 314 -37.89 -6.73 34.77
C ALA A 314 -38.26 -6.50 33.29
N ASP A 315 -37.30 -6.13 32.44
CA ASP A 315 -37.52 -5.84 31.02
C ASP A 315 -37.22 -7.05 30.12
N ALA A 316 -37.61 -6.95 28.84
CA ALA A 316 -37.44 -7.97 27.82
C ALA A 316 -35.98 -8.06 27.31
N TYR A 317 -35.08 -8.54 28.16
CA TYR A 317 -33.77 -9.04 27.71
C TYR A 317 -33.96 -10.45 27.14
N ASP A 318 -33.65 -10.67 25.88
CA ASP A 318 -33.91 -11.92 25.17
C ASP A 318 -32.66 -12.54 24.52
N ARG A 319 -31.53 -11.85 24.60
CA ARG A 319 -30.24 -12.25 24.03
C ARG A 319 -29.11 -12.16 25.04
N MET A 320 -28.05 -12.90 24.78
CA MET A 320 -26.80 -12.82 25.53
C MET A 320 -25.57 -13.04 24.64
N VAL A 321 -24.45 -12.49 25.06
CA VAL A 321 -23.13 -12.67 24.44
C VAL A 321 -22.07 -12.76 25.54
N SER A 322 -21.00 -13.54 25.33
CA SER A 322 -19.92 -13.74 26.30
C SER A 322 -18.57 -13.91 25.60
N ASP A 323 -17.48 -13.98 26.35
CA ASP A 323 -16.16 -14.22 25.77
C ASP A 323 -15.95 -15.65 25.24
N THR A 324 -16.72 -16.61 25.74
CA THR A 324 -16.64 -18.02 25.30
C THR A 324 -17.74 -18.40 24.32
N ARG A 325 -18.76 -17.54 24.15
CA ARG A 325 -19.93 -17.82 23.31
C ARG A 325 -20.37 -16.55 22.58
N GLY A 326 -20.53 -16.67 21.27
CA GLY A 326 -21.05 -15.58 20.44
C GLY A 326 -22.50 -15.21 20.77
N ASP A 327 -23.04 -14.27 20.00
CA ASP A 327 -24.35 -13.71 20.23
C ASP A 327 -25.50 -14.71 19.98
N GLU A 328 -26.21 -15.09 21.05
CA GLU A 328 -27.22 -16.15 21.05
C GLU A 328 -28.48 -15.78 21.87
N PRO A 329 -29.62 -16.45 21.64
CA PRO A 329 -30.80 -16.29 22.50
C PRO A 329 -30.46 -16.61 23.96
N LEU A 330 -31.12 -15.93 24.89
CA LEU A 330 -30.87 -16.09 26.31
C LEU A 330 -31.06 -17.56 26.75
N GLU A 331 -29.97 -18.22 27.12
CA GLU A 331 -29.93 -19.63 27.49
C GLU A 331 -29.27 -19.83 28.86
N LYS A 332 -29.80 -20.76 29.65
CA LYS A 332 -29.18 -21.15 30.92
C LYS A 332 -27.92 -21.95 30.67
N VAL A 333 -26.78 -21.27 30.58
CA VAL A 333 -25.48 -21.88 30.29
C VAL A 333 -24.63 -22.06 31.55
N TRP A 334 -23.94 -23.20 31.63
CA TRP A 334 -22.96 -23.51 32.67
C TRP A 334 -21.56 -23.50 32.08
N ASP A 335 -20.88 -22.35 32.17
CA ASP A 335 -19.52 -22.19 31.68
C ASP A 335 -18.63 -21.60 32.77
N THR A 336 -17.66 -22.37 33.25
CA THR A 336 -16.68 -21.96 34.27
C THR A 336 -15.48 -21.22 33.68
N GLY A 337 -15.34 -21.23 32.35
CA GLY A 337 -14.32 -20.50 31.60
C GLY A 337 -14.75 -19.10 31.18
N MET A 338 -16.04 -18.80 31.28
CA MET A 338 -16.62 -17.50 30.97
C MET A 338 -16.09 -16.41 31.91
N ARG A 339 -15.45 -15.39 31.34
CA ARG A 339 -14.94 -14.24 32.10
C ARG A 339 -15.95 -13.11 32.14
N TRP A 340 -16.74 -12.94 31.09
CA TRP A 340 -17.80 -11.94 31.10
C TRP A 340 -19.04 -12.39 30.36
N LEU A 341 -20.20 -11.86 30.76
CA LEU A 341 -21.50 -12.10 30.16
C LEU A 341 -22.22 -10.75 30.01
N VAL A 342 -22.71 -10.47 28.82
CA VAL A 342 -23.62 -9.35 28.53
C VAL A 342 -24.98 -9.92 28.16
N VAL A 343 -26.02 -9.53 28.89
CA VAL A 343 -27.41 -9.74 28.46
C VAL A 343 -27.93 -8.46 27.85
N TYR A 344 -28.73 -8.56 26.80
CA TYR A 344 -29.25 -7.38 26.11
C TYR A 344 -30.63 -7.66 25.49
N ASP A 345 -31.36 -6.58 25.22
CA ASP A 345 -32.63 -6.60 24.48
C ASP A 345 -32.34 -6.46 22.99
N ALA A 346 -32.67 -7.46 22.18
CA ALA A 346 -32.44 -7.47 20.74
C ALA A 346 -33.09 -6.28 20.01
N ALA A 347 -34.19 -5.74 20.54
CA ALA A 347 -34.94 -4.67 19.89
C ALA A 347 -34.32 -3.28 20.14
N SER A 348 -33.68 -3.08 21.29
CA SER A 348 -33.14 -1.77 21.70
C SER A 348 -31.61 -1.74 21.82
N ASP A 349 -30.96 -2.89 21.75
CA ASP A 349 -29.53 -3.12 21.92
C ASP A 349 -28.96 -2.71 23.29
N ARG A 350 -29.84 -2.40 24.24
CA ARG A 350 -29.49 -2.01 25.60
C ARG A 350 -28.97 -3.22 26.35
N GLY A 351 -27.78 -3.09 26.91
CA GLY A 351 -27.05 -4.20 27.51
C GLY A 351 -26.73 -3.99 28.99
N LEU A 352 -26.57 -5.11 29.69
CA LEU A 352 -26.05 -5.15 31.05
C LEU A 352 -25.01 -6.28 31.14
N GLY A 353 -23.79 -5.89 31.52
CA GLY A 353 -22.63 -6.75 31.53
C GLY A 353 -22.08 -7.05 32.92
N TRP A 354 -21.56 -8.28 33.07
CA TRP A 354 -20.75 -8.76 34.19
C TRP A 354 -19.38 -9.19 33.73
N PHE A 355 -18.33 -8.77 34.44
CA PHE A 355 -16.96 -9.23 34.26
C PHE A 355 -16.42 -9.84 35.56
N LEU A 356 -15.74 -11.00 35.47
CA LEU A 356 -15.10 -11.71 36.57
C LEU A 356 -13.57 -11.69 36.43
N PHE A 357 -12.88 -11.44 37.55
CA PHE A 357 -11.41 -11.51 37.61
C PHE A 357 -10.86 -12.90 37.96
N HIS A 358 -11.75 -13.84 38.27
CA HIS A 358 -11.42 -15.17 38.78
C HIS A 358 -12.33 -16.22 38.13
N PRO A 359 -11.90 -17.49 38.04
CA PRO A 359 -12.76 -18.58 37.56
C PRO A 359 -14.06 -18.66 38.38
N GLY A 360 -15.20 -18.57 37.71
CA GLY A 360 -16.55 -18.56 38.30
C GLY A 360 -17.60 -18.86 37.24
N VAL A 361 -18.88 -18.87 37.63
CA VAL A 361 -19.99 -19.06 36.68
C VAL A 361 -20.88 -17.82 36.73
N ILE A 362 -21.07 -17.17 35.59
CA ILE A 362 -22.16 -16.21 35.36
C ILE A 362 -23.15 -16.87 34.43
N ARG A 363 -24.45 -16.77 34.71
CA ARG A 363 -25.50 -17.25 33.80
C ARG A 363 -26.69 -16.31 33.85
N ALA A 364 -27.45 -16.25 32.77
CA ALA A 364 -28.75 -15.59 32.74
C ALA A 364 -29.83 -16.62 32.40
N GLU A 365 -31.04 -16.43 32.94
CA GLU A 365 -32.18 -17.25 32.57
C GLU A 365 -33.47 -16.42 32.47
N GLN A 366 -34.30 -16.75 31.48
CA GLN A 366 -35.58 -16.09 31.28
C GLN A 366 -36.57 -16.53 32.36
N THR A 367 -37.28 -15.59 32.97
CA THR A 367 -38.41 -15.85 33.88
C THR A 367 -39.73 -15.42 33.24
N ALA A 368 -40.85 -15.72 33.89
CA ALA A 368 -42.19 -15.39 33.36
C ALA A 368 -42.45 -13.88 33.20
N ASP A 369 -41.65 -13.05 33.86
CA ASP A 369 -41.80 -11.61 34.03
C ASP A 369 -40.51 -10.81 33.72
N GLY A 370 -39.41 -11.45 33.30
CA GLY A 370 -38.13 -10.78 33.08
C GLY A 370 -36.95 -11.74 32.84
N VAL A 371 -35.75 -11.34 33.27
CA VAL A 371 -34.51 -12.14 33.23
C VAL A 371 -33.82 -12.15 34.58
N THR A 372 -33.39 -13.31 35.03
CA THR A 372 -32.57 -13.45 36.24
C THR A 372 -31.13 -13.81 35.88
N ILE A 373 -30.19 -13.01 36.35
CA ILE A 373 -28.76 -13.24 36.22
C ILE A 373 -28.24 -13.80 37.54
N TYR A 374 -27.49 -14.88 37.43
CA TYR A 374 -26.86 -15.57 38.52
C TYR A 374 -25.36 -15.37 38.40
N ASP A 375 -24.72 -15.00 39.50
CA ASP A 375 -23.30 -15.25 39.67
C ASP A 375 -23.08 -16.26 40.81
N SER A 376 -22.32 -17.31 40.51
CA SER A 376 -21.94 -18.34 41.46
C SER A 376 -20.44 -18.37 41.64
N TYR A 377 -20.04 -18.38 42.91
CA TYR A 377 -18.65 -18.39 43.37
C TYR A 377 -18.07 -19.82 43.48
N GLY A 378 -18.87 -20.83 43.13
CA GLY A 378 -18.74 -22.21 43.58
C GLY A 378 -17.75 -23.13 42.86
N TYR A 379 -17.00 -22.66 41.87
CA TYR A 379 -16.01 -23.50 41.16
C TYR A 379 -14.55 -23.11 41.40
N SER A 380 -14.28 -22.16 42.31
CA SER A 380 -12.93 -21.83 42.74
C SER A 380 -12.37 -22.94 43.65
N ALA A 381 -11.85 -24.01 43.02
CA ALA A 381 -11.04 -24.99 43.71
C ALA A 381 -9.73 -24.31 44.16
N ALA A 382 -9.68 -23.95 45.44
CA ALA A 382 -8.54 -23.43 46.19
C ALA A 382 -8.38 -21.90 46.27
N GLY A 383 -8.50 -21.40 47.51
CA GLY A 383 -7.63 -20.33 48.02
C GLY A 383 -8.17 -18.92 48.03
N THR A 384 -9.25 -18.60 47.31
CA THR A 384 -9.66 -17.20 47.17
C THR A 384 -10.53 -16.73 48.34
N ALA A 385 -9.94 -15.89 49.20
CA ALA A 385 -10.67 -15.24 50.28
C ALA A 385 -11.44 -13.99 49.83
N VAL A 386 -11.16 -13.49 48.62
CA VAL A 386 -11.69 -12.23 48.04
C VAL A 386 -12.17 -12.43 46.59
N PHE A 387 -13.47 -12.38 46.35
CA PHE A 387 -14.08 -12.45 45.03
C PHE A 387 -14.36 -11.04 44.48
N ARG A 388 -14.06 -10.81 43.19
CA ARG A 388 -14.20 -9.50 42.52
C ARG A 388 -14.99 -9.63 41.23
N SER A 389 -15.85 -8.64 40.94
CA SER A 389 -16.53 -8.53 39.65
C SER A 389 -16.81 -7.07 39.28
N LEU A 390 -16.86 -6.76 37.99
CA LEU A 390 -17.29 -5.46 37.47
C LEU A 390 -18.65 -5.55 36.81
N TRP A 391 -19.51 -4.56 37.05
CA TRP A 391 -20.82 -4.44 36.42
C TRP A 391 -20.88 -3.15 35.60
N MET A 392 -21.44 -3.24 34.40
CA MET A 392 -21.62 -2.09 33.50
C MET A 392 -22.96 -2.20 32.78
N ALA A 393 -23.63 -1.07 32.56
CA ALA A 393 -24.80 -0.96 31.71
C ALA A 393 -24.54 0.10 30.65
N ASP A 394 -25.01 -0.13 29.43
CA ASP A 394 -24.96 0.86 28.34
C ASP A 394 -26.21 0.72 27.47
N LEU A 395 -26.54 1.78 26.75
CA LEU A 395 -27.61 1.77 25.75
C LEU A 395 -27.21 0.99 24.49
N ASP A 396 -25.92 0.71 24.34
CA ASP A 396 -25.29 -0.01 23.24
C ASP A 396 -24.45 -1.15 23.82
N LYS A 397 -24.90 -2.41 23.61
CA LYS A 397 -24.23 -3.60 24.14
C LYS A 397 -22.78 -3.70 23.66
N ASP A 398 -22.48 -3.23 22.44
CA ASP A 398 -21.18 -3.44 21.82
C ASP A 398 -20.11 -2.62 22.54
N ARG A 399 -20.48 -1.47 23.14
CA ARG A 399 -19.58 -0.74 24.05
C ARG A 399 -19.20 -1.53 25.30
N ILE A 400 -20.15 -2.30 25.84
CA ILE A 400 -19.91 -3.15 27.00
C ILE A 400 -19.01 -4.32 26.61
N VAL A 401 -19.32 -4.97 25.48
CA VAL A 401 -18.54 -6.08 24.91
C VAL A 401 -17.12 -5.63 24.59
N ASP A 402 -16.95 -4.54 23.85
CA ASP A 402 -15.65 -4.00 23.45
C ASP A 402 -14.79 -3.69 24.67
N LEU A 403 -15.37 -3.03 25.68
CA LEU A 403 -14.65 -2.70 26.90
C LEU A 403 -14.27 -3.96 27.68
N PHE A 404 -15.19 -4.89 27.91
CA PHE A 404 -14.93 -6.11 28.67
C PHE A 404 -13.97 -7.05 27.97
N ASP A 405 -14.09 -7.20 26.65
CA ASP A 405 -13.08 -7.91 25.89
C ASP A 405 -11.74 -7.18 25.97
N ALA A 406 -11.71 -5.85 25.90
CA ALA A 406 -10.45 -5.07 25.90
C ALA A 406 -9.69 -5.23 27.23
N MET A 407 -10.41 -5.41 28.34
CA MET A 407 -9.88 -5.64 29.69
C MET A 407 -9.13 -6.98 29.86
N ALA A 408 -8.97 -7.81 28.81
CA ALA A 408 -8.09 -8.98 28.83
C ALA A 408 -7.18 -9.10 27.57
N PRO A 409 -5.95 -9.66 27.66
CA PRO A 409 -5.41 -10.56 28.69
C PRO A 409 -4.33 -9.95 29.60
N GLY A 410 -4.28 -10.43 30.85
CA GLY A 410 -3.16 -10.44 31.80
C GLY A 410 -2.43 -9.11 32.08
N VAL A 411 -2.67 -8.54 33.24
CA VAL A 411 -1.74 -7.59 33.86
C VAL A 411 -0.72 -8.38 34.67
N GLU A 412 0.56 -8.28 34.32
CA GLU A 412 1.66 -8.80 35.16
C GLU A 412 2.18 -7.69 36.05
N VAL A 413 2.40 -7.99 37.32
CA VAL A 413 3.00 -7.05 38.26
C VAL A 413 4.29 -7.67 38.80
N SER A 414 5.41 -6.95 38.69
CA SER A 414 6.68 -7.38 39.25
C SER A 414 6.65 -7.38 40.78
N ALA A 415 7.60 -8.07 41.41
CA ALA A 415 7.87 -7.86 42.83
C ALA A 415 8.28 -6.39 43.10
N PRO A 416 8.02 -5.87 44.31
CA PRO A 416 8.53 -4.57 44.75
C PRO A 416 10.04 -4.45 44.58
N GLU A 417 10.50 -3.44 43.84
CA GLU A 417 11.91 -3.12 43.66
C GLU A 417 12.29 -1.93 44.54
N PHE A 418 13.33 -2.10 45.37
CA PHE A 418 13.91 -1.02 46.16
C PHE A 418 14.91 -0.23 45.32
N ARG A 419 14.80 1.10 45.29
CA ARG A 419 15.41 1.97 44.26
C ARG A 419 16.71 2.68 44.69
N ASP A 420 17.63 2.03 45.36
CA ASP A 420 18.79 2.70 45.98
C ASP A 420 20.03 2.90 45.09
N LEU A 421 20.05 2.36 43.86
CA LEU A 421 21.07 2.64 42.83
C LEU A 421 20.52 2.34 41.42
N ASN A 422 20.30 3.37 40.59
CA ASN A 422 19.78 3.20 39.21
C ASN A 422 20.61 4.01 38.21
N ILE A 423 20.96 3.42 37.06
CA ILE A 423 21.45 4.17 35.90
C ILE A 423 20.23 4.70 35.14
N ALA A 424 20.06 6.03 35.11
CA ALA A 424 18.97 6.70 34.40
C ALA A 424 19.33 7.01 32.92
N ALA A 425 20.62 7.20 32.65
CA ALA A 425 21.19 7.33 31.30
C ALA A 425 22.67 6.91 31.34
N PRO A 426 23.21 6.19 30.34
CA PRO A 426 22.50 5.68 29.15
C PRO A 426 21.57 4.50 29.49
N ARG A 427 20.77 4.07 28.53
CA ARG A 427 19.86 2.91 28.63
C ARG A 427 20.46 1.69 27.93
N ASP A 428 19.91 0.52 28.22
CA ASP A 428 20.22 -0.69 27.45
C ASP A 428 19.92 -0.47 25.96
N ASP A 429 20.84 -0.94 25.11
CA ASP A 429 20.83 -0.84 23.65
C ASP A 429 20.94 0.56 23.05
N ASP A 430 21.18 1.60 23.86
CA ASP A 430 21.60 2.91 23.34
C ASP A 430 22.86 2.75 22.49
N PHE A 431 22.91 3.43 21.35
CA PHE A 431 24.05 3.37 20.44
C PHE A 431 24.69 4.73 20.25
N PHE A 432 26.02 4.71 20.15
CA PHE A 432 26.88 5.87 20.06
C PHE A 432 27.84 5.75 18.87
N PHE A 433 28.28 6.90 18.37
CA PHE A 433 29.13 7.06 17.20
C PHE A 433 30.36 7.92 17.53
N PRO A 434 31.39 7.93 16.67
CA PRO A 434 32.53 8.82 16.83
C PRO A 434 32.08 10.29 16.93
N GLY A 435 32.57 10.97 17.95
CA GLY A 435 32.22 12.36 18.25
C GLY A 435 31.10 12.53 19.27
N ASP A 436 30.31 11.49 19.56
CA ASP A 436 29.29 11.53 20.59
C ASP A 436 29.92 11.59 22.00
N GLU A 437 29.12 12.07 22.94
CA GLU A 437 29.47 12.15 24.35
C GLU A 437 28.65 11.14 25.16
N LEU A 438 29.35 10.19 25.78
CA LEU A 438 28.76 9.25 26.72
C LEU A 438 28.69 9.87 28.12
N GLY A 439 27.53 10.41 28.46
CA GLY A 439 27.20 10.88 29.81
C GLY A 439 26.52 9.80 30.64
N LEU A 440 26.83 9.74 31.93
CA LEU A 440 26.21 8.85 32.91
C LEU A 440 25.40 9.67 33.91
N THR A 441 24.13 9.32 34.11
CA THR A 441 23.28 9.84 35.18
C THR A 441 22.81 8.67 36.04
N VAL A 442 23.09 8.74 37.34
CA VAL A 442 22.71 7.71 38.33
C VAL A 442 21.84 8.33 39.41
N THR A 443 20.75 7.68 39.79
CA THR A 443 19.88 8.12 40.90
C THR A 443 19.96 7.15 42.08
N THR A 444 20.06 7.71 43.29
CA THR A 444 20.18 6.98 44.56
C THR A 444 19.13 7.42 45.62
N PRO A 445 17.82 7.30 45.35
CA PRO A 445 16.75 7.54 46.32
C PRO A 445 17.03 6.92 47.70
N GLY A 446 17.22 7.75 48.72
CA GLY A 446 17.41 7.28 50.11
C GLY A 446 18.79 6.71 50.46
N ASN A 447 19.77 6.67 49.54
CA ASN A 447 21.12 6.16 49.79
C ASN A 447 22.19 7.28 49.69
N PRO A 448 22.72 7.80 50.81
CA PRO A 448 23.70 8.89 50.83
C PRO A 448 25.14 8.49 50.49
N GLU A 449 25.41 7.20 50.25
CA GLU A 449 26.76 6.72 49.96
C GLU A 449 27.28 7.17 48.60
N ALA A 450 28.61 7.17 48.44
CA ALA A 450 29.24 7.56 47.19
C ALA A 450 28.93 6.57 46.06
N VAL A 451 28.80 7.08 44.83
CA VAL A 451 28.69 6.26 43.62
C VAL A 451 30.01 6.30 42.86
N THR A 452 30.52 5.13 42.47
CA THR A 452 31.63 4.99 41.51
C THR A 452 31.12 4.33 40.23
N ALA A 453 31.67 4.69 39.07
CA ALA A 453 31.25 4.09 37.81
C ALA A 453 32.41 3.83 36.84
N GLU A 454 32.22 2.86 35.96
CA GLU A 454 33.17 2.45 34.93
C GLU A 454 32.45 2.00 33.65
N ALA A 455 33.14 2.12 32.51
CA ALA A 455 32.77 1.53 31.24
C ALA A 455 33.72 0.37 30.93
N VAL A 456 33.19 -0.81 30.64
CA VAL A 456 33.93 -2.01 30.22
C VAL A 456 33.73 -2.20 28.72
N LEU A 457 34.84 -2.22 27.99
CA LEU A 457 34.88 -2.23 26.54
C LEU A 457 34.96 -3.68 26.00
N PRO A 458 34.63 -3.92 24.71
CA PRO A 458 34.64 -5.25 24.09
C PRO A 458 35.97 -6.02 24.20
N ASP A 459 37.10 -5.31 24.27
CA ASP A 459 38.43 -5.88 24.40
C ASP A 459 38.84 -6.17 25.86
N GLY A 460 37.95 -5.91 26.81
CA GLY A 460 38.17 -6.08 28.25
C GLY A 460 38.83 -4.88 28.94
N THR A 461 39.08 -3.78 28.22
CA THR A 461 39.55 -2.52 28.81
C THR A 461 38.48 -1.91 29.71
N THR A 462 38.88 -1.34 30.85
CA THR A 462 37.98 -0.63 31.77
C THR A 462 38.36 0.85 31.84
N LEU A 463 37.40 1.74 31.61
CA LEU A 463 37.56 3.19 31.70
C LEU A 463 36.75 3.73 32.89
N PRO A 464 37.37 4.44 33.86
CA PRO A 464 36.63 5.05 34.95
C PRO A 464 35.78 6.24 34.47
N LEU A 465 34.56 6.38 35.00
CA LEU A 465 33.65 7.50 34.73
C LEU A 465 33.56 8.38 35.99
N GLU A 466 34.11 9.59 35.94
CA GLU A 466 34.06 10.53 37.06
C GLU A 466 32.65 11.10 37.23
N LEU A 467 32.09 10.96 38.43
CA LEU A 467 30.76 11.48 38.77
C LEU A 467 30.83 12.65 39.77
N GLU A 468 29.95 13.62 39.60
CA GLU A 468 29.65 14.68 40.56
C GLU A 468 28.26 14.52 41.16
N ARG A 469 28.10 14.96 42.40
CA ARG A 469 26.87 14.80 43.18
C ARG A 469 26.00 16.07 43.09
N GLY A 470 24.76 15.92 42.65
CA GLY A 470 23.72 16.96 42.66
C GLY A 470 23.06 17.16 44.03
N ALA A 471 22.26 18.23 44.15
CA ALA A 471 21.46 18.51 45.34
C ALA A 471 20.27 17.53 45.45
N THR A 472 19.80 17.26 46.68
CA THR A 472 18.72 16.31 46.97
C THR A 472 17.51 16.49 46.06
N PRO A 473 16.97 15.42 45.46
CA PRO A 473 17.33 13.99 45.66
C PRO A 473 18.71 13.60 45.08
N LEU A 474 19.29 12.49 45.55
CA LEU A 474 20.70 12.15 45.26
C LEU A 474 20.89 11.66 43.83
N VAL A 475 21.19 12.60 42.93
CA VAL A 475 21.56 12.36 41.53
C VAL A 475 23.07 12.52 41.39
N TRP A 476 23.71 11.57 40.70
CA TRP A 476 25.12 11.58 40.35
C TRP A 476 25.24 11.68 38.84
N ARG A 477 26.10 12.57 38.34
CA ARG A 477 26.23 12.84 36.89
C ARG A 477 27.69 12.80 36.48
N SER A 478 27.97 12.42 35.24
CA SER A 478 29.32 12.56 34.68
C SER A 478 29.82 13.99 34.84
N ARG A 479 30.91 14.16 35.58
CA ARG A 479 31.61 15.45 35.73
C ARG A 479 32.13 15.95 34.39
N THR A 480 32.56 15.01 33.54
CA THR A 480 32.89 15.26 32.13
C THR A 480 32.43 14.04 31.35
N PRO A 481 31.49 14.17 30.41
CA PRO A 481 31.09 13.08 29.53
C PRO A 481 32.29 12.48 28.78
N LEU A 482 32.28 11.17 28.55
CA LEU A 482 33.33 10.50 27.80
C LEU A 482 33.13 10.76 26.31
N ARG A 483 34.01 11.55 25.70
CA ARG A 483 33.99 11.78 24.25
C ARG A 483 34.48 10.55 23.49
N LEU A 484 33.62 9.99 22.64
CA LEU A 484 33.91 8.79 21.88
C LEU A 484 34.66 9.13 20.59
N THR A 485 35.64 8.30 20.21
CA THR A 485 36.49 8.51 19.04
C THR A 485 36.72 7.19 18.32
N GLU A 486 37.17 7.24 17.07
CA GLU A 486 37.54 6.05 16.27
C GLU A 486 38.63 5.19 16.91
N ALA A 487 39.38 5.72 17.88
CA ALA A 487 40.38 4.96 18.62
C ALA A 487 39.77 3.96 19.61
N HIS A 488 38.49 4.12 19.99
CA HIS A 488 37.82 3.17 20.87
C HIS A 488 37.30 1.94 20.10
N PRO A 489 37.32 0.73 20.70
CA PRO A 489 36.83 -0.49 20.06
C PRO A 489 35.30 -0.47 19.84
N PRO A 490 34.82 -0.69 18.60
CA PRO A 490 33.39 -0.85 18.34
C PRO A 490 32.84 -2.15 18.94
N GLY A 491 31.57 -2.14 19.32
CA GLY A 491 30.85 -3.28 19.90
C GLY A 491 30.08 -2.92 21.16
N ALA A 492 29.68 -3.94 21.92
CA ALA A 492 28.91 -3.80 23.16
C ALA A 492 29.80 -3.33 24.33
N TRP A 493 29.43 -2.23 24.96
CA TRP A 493 30.10 -1.66 26.14
C TRP A 493 29.20 -1.81 27.36
N THR A 494 29.72 -2.30 28.47
CA THR A 494 28.97 -2.39 29.73
C THR A 494 29.30 -1.18 30.61
N ILE A 495 28.30 -0.36 30.92
CA ILE A 495 28.43 0.75 31.87
C ILE A 495 27.96 0.25 33.24
N ALA A 496 28.85 0.28 34.24
CA ALA A 496 28.57 -0.18 35.58
C ALA A 496 28.65 0.98 36.59
N ALA A 497 27.67 1.05 37.50
CA ALA A 497 27.66 1.96 38.64
C ALA A 497 27.60 1.14 39.94
N HIS A 498 28.32 1.58 40.98
CA HIS A 498 28.45 0.89 42.25
C HIS A 498 28.22 1.83 43.43
N SER A 499 27.43 1.39 44.43
CA SER A 499 27.20 2.11 45.69
C SER A 499 26.64 1.16 46.75
N ALA A 500 27.02 1.31 48.03
CA ALA A 500 26.51 0.51 49.16
C ALA A 500 26.49 -1.02 48.95
N GLY A 501 27.52 -1.57 48.30
CA GLY A 501 27.62 -2.99 48.00
C GLY A 501 26.70 -3.49 46.87
N ARG A 502 26.05 -2.57 46.16
CA ARG A 502 25.19 -2.85 45.00
C ARG A 502 25.85 -2.40 43.70
N THR A 503 25.45 -3.03 42.61
CA THR A 503 25.92 -2.75 41.25
C THR A 503 24.70 -2.64 40.33
N ALA A 504 24.63 -1.56 39.56
CA ALA A 504 23.70 -1.40 38.43
C ALA A 504 24.51 -1.40 37.14
N GLN A 505 23.98 -1.99 36.06
CA GLN A 505 24.66 -2.09 34.77
C GLN A 505 23.68 -1.82 33.63
N VAL A 506 24.21 -1.23 32.55
CA VAL A 506 23.54 -1.13 31.25
C VAL A 506 24.53 -1.46 30.13
N VAL A 507 24.04 -1.97 29.00
CA VAL A 507 24.84 -2.28 27.81
C VAL A 507 24.50 -1.30 26.70
N VAL A 508 25.52 -0.60 26.19
CA VAL A 508 25.41 0.32 25.05
C VAL A 508 26.21 -0.20 23.87
N GLN A 509 25.97 0.30 22.67
CA GLN A 509 26.67 -0.09 21.45
C GLN A 509 27.51 1.07 20.91
N PHE A 510 28.82 0.92 20.81
CA PHE A 510 29.64 1.84 20.04
C PHE A 510 29.79 1.34 18.60
N ARG A 511 29.33 2.11 17.62
CA ARG A 511 29.29 1.70 16.21
C ARG A 511 30.14 2.62 15.35
N LEU A 512 30.76 2.05 14.31
CA LEU A 512 31.50 2.77 13.28
C LEU A 512 30.82 2.52 11.92
N PRO A 513 29.77 3.29 11.57
CA PRO A 513 29.09 3.16 10.29
C PRO A 513 30.08 3.33 9.14
N GLN A 514 30.01 2.43 8.15
CA GLN A 514 30.79 2.56 6.92
C GLN A 514 29.92 3.20 5.83
N HIS A 515 30.50 4.21 5.18
CA HIS A 515 29.90 4.95 4.09
C HIS A 515 30.97 5.27 3.04
N PRO A 516 30.64 5.34 1.74
CA PRO A 516 29.33 5.07 1.15
C PRO A 516 28.99 3.56 1.13
N LYS A 517 27.70 3.22 1.14
CA LYS A 517 27.24 1.81 1.12
C LYS A 517 25.94 1.57 0.34
N LEU A 518 25.19 2.62 -0.05
CA LEU A 518 23.89 2.43 -0.71
C LEU A 518 24.01 1.83 -2.12
N VAL A 519 24.98 2.30 -2.91
CA VAL A 519 25.12 1.93 -4.34
C VAL A 519 26.50 1.32 -4.64
N PHE A 520 27.50 1.69 -3.86
CA PHE A 520 28.89 1.24 -3.99
C PHE A 520 29.60 1.41 -2.65
N GLY A 521 30.68 0.65 -2.44
CA GLY A 521 31.48 0.73 -1.21
C GLY A 521 32.65 1.72 -1.32
N PRO A 522 33.35 2.00 -0.20
CA PRO A 522 34.52 2.90 -0.22
C PRO A 522 35.63 2.43 -1.16
N SER A 523 35.74 1.11 -1.40
CA SER A 523 36.73 0.52 -2.31
C SER A 523 36.50 0.87 -3.78
N ASP A 524 35.28 1.23 -4.17
CA ASP A 524 34.92 1.53 -5.56
C ASP A 524 35.22 2.99 -5.94
N LEU A 525 35.37 3.86 -4.94
CA LEU A 525 35.57 5.31 -5.14
C LEU A 525 36.76 5.68 -6.03
N PRO A 526 37.96 5.07 -5.89
CA PRO A 526 39.09 5.41 -6.76
C PRO A 526 38.78 5.16 -8.25
N GLU A 527 38.08 4.06 -8.53
CA GLU A 527 37.68 3.69 -9.89
C GLU A 527 36.58 4.62 -10.41
N LEU A 528 35.56 4.91 -9.59
CA LEU A 528 34.51 5.87 -9.93
C LEU A 528 35.06 7.25 -10.24
N ARG A 529 36.06 7.73 -9.48
CA ARG A 529 36.73 9.01 -9.74
C ARG A 529 37.50 9.05 -11.05
N ALA A 530 38.13 7.93 -11.41
CA ALA A 530 38.91 7.83 -12.64
C ALA A 530 38.03 7.80 -13.91
N ARG A 531 36.74 7.46 -13.82
CA ARG A 531 35.83 7.36 -14.97
C ARG A 531 35.62 8.69 -15.70
N LYS A 532 35.58 9.83 -14.99
CA LYS A 532 35.30 11.16 -15.57
C LYS A 532 36.25 11.56 -16.72
N ASP A 533 37.46 10.99 -16.71
CA ASP A 533 38.51 11.27 -17.70
C ASP A 533 38.57 10.20 -18.82
N ARG A 534 37.68 9.20 -18.81
CA ARG A 534 37.65 8.09 -19.78
C ARG A 534 36.63 8.33 -20.90
N PRO A 535 36.86 7.79 -22.10
CA PRO A 535 35.87 7.79 -23.17
C PRO A 535 34.53 7.17 -22.71
N GLY A 536 33.41 7.71 -23.19
CA GLY A 536 32.05 7.31 -22.79
C GLY A 536 31.54 8.03 -21.55
N TRP A 537 32.31 8.04 -20.44
CA TRP A 537 31.91 8.76 -19.23
C TRP A 537 32.20 10.27 -19.28
N ASN A 538 33.23 10.70 -20.02
CA ASN A 538 33.59 12.11 -20.10
C ASN A 538 32.46 12.99 -20.69
N GLU A 539 31.69 12.45 -21.63
CA GLU A 539 30.49 13.11 -22.20
C GLU A 539 29.41 13.28 -21.12
N ILE A 540 29.04 12.19 -20.45
CA ILE A 540 28.08 12.20 -19.33
C ILE A 540 28.50 13.19 -18.25
N TRP A 541 29.79 13.17 -17.87
CA TRP A 541 30.36 14.07 -16.88
C TRP A 541 30.28 15.54 -17.31
N THR A 542 30.58 15.84 -18.56
CA THR A 542 30.51 17.21 -19.10
C THR A 542 29.08 17.74 -19.07
N GLU A 543 28.10 16.92 -19.44
CA GLU A 543 26.69 17.29 -19.36
C GLU A 543 26.23 17.50 -17.92
N MET A 544 26.63 16.63 -16.99
CA MET A 544 26.34 16.80 -15.57
C MET A 544 26.85 18.14 -15.02
N LEU A 545 28.06 18.56 -15.41
CA LEU A 545 28.62 19.87 -15.03
C LEU A 545 27.85 21.02 -15.67
N ALA A 546 27.45 20.89 -16.94
CA ALA A 546 26.69 21.91 -17.66
C ALA A 546 25.27 22.09 -17.10
N GLU A 547 24.63 21.01 -16.63
CA GLU A 547 23.37 21.08 -15.91
C GLU A 547 23.54 21.77 -14.55
N ALA A 548 24.56 21.39 -13.78
CA ALA A 548 24.84 21.98 -12.47
C ALA A 548 25.08 23.50 -12.53
N GLU A 549 25.67 24.00 -13.60
CA GLU A 549 25.87 25.44 -13.84
C GLU A 549 24.55 26.22 -13.95
N ARG A 550 23.48 25.56 -14.43
CA ARG A 550 22.16 26.17 -14.63
C ARG A 550 21.23 26.05 -13.43
N TYR A 551 21.63 25.37 -12.36
CA TYR A 551 20.78 25.19 -11.20
C TYR A 551 20.65 26.49 -10.41
N ASP A 552 19.42 26.98 -10.28
CA ASP A 552 19.06 28.05 -9.34
C ASP A 552 19.20 27.58 -7.88
N ASP A 553 19.02 28.47 -6.91
CA ASP A 553 18.99 28.10 -5.49
C ASP A 553 17.60 27.54 -5.10
N PRO A 554 17.51 26.64 -4.10
CA PRO A 554 16.23 26.09 -3.67
C PRO A 554 15.33 27.16 -3.06
N ILE A 555 14.03 27.10 -3.35
CA ILE A 555 13.03 28.03 -2.80
C ILE A 555 12.87 27.77 -1.29
N PRO A 556 12.96 28.78 -0.40
CA PRO A 556 12.92 28.56 1.06
C PRO A 556 11.62 27.96 1.61
N ASP A 557 10.48 28.29 1.00
CA ASP A 557 9.17 27.73 1.32
C ASP A 557 8.43 27.44 0.01
N PRO A 558 8.37 26.18 -0.42
CA PRO A 558 7.81 25.82 -1.71
C PRO A 558 6.28 25.86 -1.75
N GLY A 559 5.60 25.76 -0.59
CA GLY A 559 4.16 25.64 -0.50
C GLY A 559 3.57 24.44 -1.28
N PRO A 560 2.23 24.38 -1.41
CA PRO A 560 1.53 23.28 -2.08
C PRO A 560 1.42 23.42 -3.61
N ASP A 561 1.69 24.61 -4.16
CA ASP A 561 1.38 24.93 -5.56
C ASP A 561 2.56 24.67 -6.52
N ARG A 562 3.77 24.42 -6.00
CA ARG A 562 5.00 24.30 -6.81
C ARG A 562 5.56 22.90 -6.79
N ASP A 563 5.69 22.31 -7.97
CA ASP A 563 6.42 21.06 -8.14
C ASP A 563 7.93 21.30 -8.02
N ILE A 564 8.50 20.79 -6.94
CA ILE A 564 9.93 20.87 -6.62
C ILE A 564 10.63 19.50 -6.68
N ARG A 565 9.98 18.45 -7.19
CA ARG A 565 10.54 17.09 -7.23
C ARG A 565 11.91 17.05 -7.92
N GLY A 566 12.08 17.89 -8.96
CA GLY A 566 13.35 18.04 -9.68
C GLY A 566 14.55 18.47 -8.80
N TYR A 567 14.34 19.03 -7.62
CA TYR A 567 15.43 19.35 -6.68
C TYR A 567 16.16 18.10 -6.18
N ALA A 568 15.48 16.95 -6.10
CA ALA A 568 16.11 15.68 -5.72
C ALA A 568 17.19 15.27 -6.74
N ASP A 569 16.89 15.33 -8.03
CA ASP A 569 17.85 15.01 -9.09
C ASP A 569 19.02 16.01 -9.13
N ARG A 570 18.75 17.31 -8.88
CA ARG A 570 19.80 18.33 -8.76
C ARG A 570 20.73 18.06 -7.59
N LEU A 571 20.17 17.74 -6.41
CA LEU A 571 20.94 17.42 -5.22
C LEU A 571 21.82 16.19 -5.45
N MET A 572 21.28 15.10 -6.01
CA MET A 572 22.06 13.91 -6.33
C MET A 572 23.16 14.19 -7.37
N ASN A 573 22.91 15.03 -8.37
CA ASN A 573 23.94 15.45 -9.33
C ASN A 573 25.07 16.25 -8.65
N LEU A 574 24.73 17.27 -7.86
CA LEU A 574 25.69 18.06 -7.09
C LEU A 574 26.51 17.19 -6.13
N ALA A 575 25.85 16.25 -5.44
CA ALA A 575 26.47 15.33 -4.51
C ALA A 575 27.47 14.41 -5.21
N LEU A 576 27.12 13.84 -6.37
CA LEU A 576 28.02 13.00 -7.14
C LEU A 576 29.20 13.81 -7.69
N ILE A 577 28.96 15.01 -8.21
CA ILE A 577 30.02 15.88 -8.73
C ILE A 577 31.06 16.14 -7.63
N GLN A 578 30.62 16.54 -6.43
CA GLN A 578 31.54 16.84 -5.32
C GLN A 578 32.21 15.59 -4.73
N LEU A 579 31.59 14.41 -4.84
CA LEU A 579 32.22 13.15 -4.43
C LEU A 579 33.37 12.77 -5.39
N ILE A 580 33.16 13.01 -6.68
CA ILE A 580 34.06 12.61 -7.76
C ILE A 580 35.20 13.62 -7.95
N ASP A 581 34.90 14.92 -7.97
CA ASP A 581 35.86 16.00 -8.15
C ASP A 581 35.55 17.18 -7.22
N PRO A 582 36.10 17.18 -5.98
CA PRO A 582 35.91 18.25 -5.01
C PRO A 582 36.43 19.63 -5.44
N SER A 583 37.15 19.72 -6.57
CA SER A 583 37.65 21.01 -7.08
C SER A 583 36.59 21.80 -7.86
N GLN A 584 35.46 21.17 -8.21
CA GLN A 584 34.35 21.83 -8.89
C GLN A 584 33.69 22.88 -7.99
N PRO A 585 33.18 24.00 -8.54
CA PRO A 585 32.74 25.17 -7.77
C PRO A 585 31.36 25.01 -7.10
N TYR A 586 30.88 23.77 -6.94
CA TYR A 586 29.50 23.49 -6.53
C TYR A 586 29.34 23.10 -5.05
N ASP A 587 30.39 23.22 -4.25
CA ASP A 587 30.39 22.73 -2.86
C ASP A 587 29.40 23.48 -1.97
N GLY A 588 29.40 24.82 -2.06
CA GLY A 588 28.41 25.63 -1.35
C GLY A 588 26.98 25.33 -1.81
N LYS A 589 26.77 25.14 -3.11
CA LYS A 589 25.44 24.85 -3.68
C LYS A 589 24.91 23.48 -3.23
N LEU A 590 25.77 22.46 -3.14
CA LEU A 590 25.43 21.16 -2.58
C LEU A 590 24.84 21.30 -1.16
N TRP A 591 25.54 21.97 -0.26
CA TRP A 591 25.08 22.11 1.12
C TRP A 591 23.85 23.01 1.28
N THR A 592 23.72 24.06 0.44
CA THR A 592 22.50 24.87 0.38
C THR A 592 21.28 24.01 0.02
N TYR A 593 21.38 23.18 -1.03
CA TYR A 593 20.30 22.26 -1.40
C TYR A 593 20.02 21.23 -0.30
N PHE A 594 21.07 20.57 0.20
CA PHE A 594 20.94 19.50 1.19
C PHE A 594 20.22 19.95 2.46
N PHE A 595 20.69 21.04 3.10
CA PHE A 595 20.10 21.51 4.34
C PHE A 595 18.76 22.23 4.16
N ALA A 596 18.53 22.91 3.01
CA ALA A 596 17.21 23.47 2.71
C ALA A 596 16.16 22.36 2.63
N MET A 597 16.44 21.31 1.84
CA MET A 597 15.53 20.17 1.69
C MET A 597 15.31 19.42 3.01
N LEU A 598 16.37 19.20 3.79
CA LEU A 598 16.29 18.53 5.10
C LEU A 598 15.37 19.29 6.09
N ARG A 599 15.44 20.63 6.05
CA ARG A 599 14.82 21.52 7.05
C ARG A 599 13.55 22.22 6.57
N TYR A 600 13.00 21.85 5.41
CA TYR A 600 11.70 22.39 4.99
C TYR A 600 10.64 22.21 6.10
N PRO A 601 9.72 23.17 6.28
CA PRO A 601 8.63 23.01 7.23
C PRO A 601 7.61 21.96 6.75
N ASN A 602 7.49 21.73 5.44
CA ASN A 602 6.42 20.97 4.79
C ASN A 602 6.51 19.43 4.93
N TRP A 603 7.43 18.91 5.75
CA TRP A 603 7.52 17.47 6.06
C TRP A 603 6.45 16.97 7.06
N GLU A 604 5.71 17.90 7.68
CA GLU A 604 4.62 17.61 8.61
C GLU A 604 3.27 17.89 7.96
N GLU A 605 2.33 16.96 8.11
CA GLU A 605 0.97 17.07 7.56
C GLU A 605 0.19 18.15 8.34
N GLY A 606 -0.47 19.09 7.66
CA GLY A 606 -1.51 19.93 8.30
C GLY A 606 -1.41 21.45 8.19
N ALA A 607 -0.47 22.05 7.43
CA ALA A 607 -0.52 23.49 7.15
C ALA A 607 -0.37 23.80 5.66
N GLU A 608 0.70 23.33 5.02
CA GLU A 608 0.98 23.51 3.58
C GLU A 608 1.86 22.35 3.08
N PRO A 609 1.31 21.17 2.73
CA PRO A 609 2.10 20.02 2.27
C PRO A 609 2.78 20.33 0.93
N PHE A 610 3.84 19.61 0.58
CA PHE A 610 4.44 19.72 -0.76
C PHE A 610 3.39 19.43 -1.86
N ASN A 611 3.53 20.09 -3.01
CA ASN A 611 2.87 19.64 -4.24
C ASN A 611 3.21 18.17 -4.53
N ASN A 612 2.23 17.36 -4.96
CA ASN A 612 2.41 15.91 -5.15
C ASN A 612 3.12 15.27 -3.95
N PHE A 613 2.55 15.49 -2.76
CA PHE A 613 3.19 15.28 -1.46
C PHE A 613 3.93 13.95 -1.34
N ASP A 614 3.29 12.84 -1.71
CA ASP A 614 3.87 11.49 -1.60
C ASP A 614 5.09 11.31 -2.51
N LEU A 615 4.98 11.72 -3.77
CA LEU A 615 6.08 11.67 -4.74
C LEU A 615 7.25 12.54 -4.28
N THR A 616 6.99 13.75 -3.81
CA THR A 616 8.02 14.66 -3.31
C THR A 616 8.74 14.08 -2.10
N VAL A 617 8.00 13.47 -1.16
CA VAL A 617 8.58 12.76 -0.01
C VAL A 617 9.50 11.62 -0.46
N GLY A 618 9.06 10.75 -1.38
CA GLY A 618 9.87 9.63 -1.88
C GLY A 618 11.16 10.08 -2.58
N HIS A 619 11.08 11.10 -3.44
CA HIS A 619 12.23 11.69 -4.12
C HIS A 619 13.21 12.35 -3.14
N PHE A 620 12.70 13.11 -2.18
CA PHE A 620 13.55 13.84 -1.23
C PHE A 620 14.22 12.91 -0.23
N LEU A 621 13.51 11.90 0.29
CA LEU A 621 14.09 10.87 1.14
C LEU A 621 15.26 10.18 0.42
N THR A 622 15.08 9.83 -0.86
CA THR A 622 16.16 9.25 -1.66
C THR A 622 17.35 10.18 -1.77
N ALA A 623 17.15 11.44 -2.21
CA ALA A 623 18.26 12.35 -2.47
C ALA A 623 19.02 12.72 -1.20
N LEU A 624 18.32 12.89 -0.08
CA LEU A 624 18.92 13.12 1.24
C LEU A 624 19.71 11.90 1.72
N ALA A 625 19.15 10.69 1.61
CA ALA A 625 19.83 9.46 2.00
C ALA A 625 21.09 9.21 1.15
N VAL A 626 21.02 9.37 -0.17
CA VAL A 626 22.16 9.21 -1.08
C VAL A 626 23.24 10.26 -0.81
N THR A 627 22.87 11.52 -0.59
CA THR A 627 23.84 12.57 -0.28
C THR A 627 24.49 12.37 1.08
N TYR A 628 23.70 11.96 2.09
CA TYR A 628 24.20 11.58 3.41
C TYR A 628 25.20 10.43 3.32
N ASP A 629 24.89 9.40 2.54
CA ASP A 629 25.78 8.25 2.31
C ASP A 629 27.12 8.67 1.67
N TRP A 630 27.08 9.53 0.65
CA TRP A 630 28.29 9.91 -0.08
C TRP A 630 29.17 10.92 0.66
N HIS A 631 28.57 11.79 1.48
CA HIS A 631 29.27 12.86 2.18
C HIS A 631 29.26 12.72 3.71
N TYR A 632 28.97 11.52 4.23
CA TYR A 632 28.89 11.21 5.66
C TYR A 632 30.10 11.77 6.44
N ASP A 633 31.32 11.53 5.93
CA ASP A 633 32.58 11.95 6.56
C ASP A 633 32.78 13.47 6.63
N ARG A 634 32.02 14.24 5.84
CA ARG A 634 32.10 15.70 5.80
C ARG A 634 31.14 16.39 6.77
N LEU A 635 30.16 15.66 7.31
CA LEU A 635 29.21 16.15 8.29
C LEU A 635 29.80 16.08 9.71
N THR A 636 29.51 17.09 10.52
CA THR A 636 29.79 17.05 11.95
C THR A 636 28.90 16.02 12.66
N PRO A 637 29.29 15.53 13.86
CA PRO A 637 28.44 14.61 14.64
C PRO A 637 27.02 15.14 14.88
N ALA A 638 26.88 16.45 15.14
CA ALA A 638 25.57 17.08 15.33
C ALA A 638 24.73 17.07 14.05
N GLU A 639 25.32 17.38 12.90
CA GLU A 639 24.61 17.32 11.61
C GLU A 639 24.24 15.88 11.22
N ARG A 640 25.10 14.88 11.51
CA ARG A 640 24.76 13.47 11.30
C ARG A 640 23.57 13.05 12.16
N ALA A 641 23.56 13.46 13.43
CA ALA A 641 22.45 13.21 14.33
C ALA A 641 21.14 13.86 13.83
N GLU A 642 21.21 15.10 13.33
CA GLU A 642 20.07 15.80 12.72
C GLU A 642 19.52 15.04 11.49
N VAL A 643 20.40 14.68 10.54
CA VAL A 643 20.00 13.97 9.32
C VAL A 643 19.37 12.63 9.64
N ARG A 644 20.00 11.84 10.52
CA ARG A 644 19.48 10.55 10.98
C ARG A 644 18.11 10.69 11.64
N ALA A 645 17.95 11.65 12.55
CA ALA A 645 16.67 11.89 13.22
C ALA A 645 15.57 12.24 12.21
N ARG A 646 15.89 13.09 11.22
CA ARG A 646 14.93 13.49 10.18
C ARG A 646 14.56 12.33 9.26
N LEU A 647 15.53 11.62 8.68
CA LEU A 647 15.29 10.48 7.79
C LEU A 647 14.50 9.37 8.49
N ARG A 648 14.92 8.99 9.72
CA ARG A 648 14.22 7.96 10.51
C ARG A 648 12.81 8.41 10.88
N GLY A 649 12.64 9.64 11.33
CA GLY A 649 11.34 10.18 11.75
C GLY A 649 10.34 10.25 10.60
N VAL A 650 10.73 10.77 9.44
CA VAL A 650 9.87 10.87 8.26
C VAL A 650 9.55 9.48 7.71
N ALA A 651 10.56 8.65 7.41
CA ALA A 651 10.32 7.32 6.84
C ALA A 651 9.53 6.42 7.81
N GLY A 652 9.78 6.53 9.11
CA GLY A 652 9.03 5.82 10.15
C GLY A 652 7.54 6.14 10.14
N ARG A 653 7.16 7.43 10.05
CA ARG A 653 5.76 7.84 9.87
C ARG A 653 5.20 7.38 8.51
N TRP A 654 5.99 7.49 7.44
CA TRP A 654 5.56 7.14 6.09
C TRP A 654 5.16 5.67 5.96
N ARG A 655 5.88 4.77 6.63
CA ARG A 655 5.61 3.33 6.65
C ARG A 655 4.23 2.94 7.19
N SER A 656 3.62 3.77 8.03
CA SER A 656 2.27 3.55 8.56
C SER A 656 1.15 4.16 7.71
N THR A 657 1.49 4.86 6.62
CA THR A 657 0.49 5.45 5.72
C THR A 657 -0.03 4.42 4.70
N SER A 658 -1.13 4.76 4.04
CA SER A 658 -1.67 3.94 2.94
C SER A 658 -0.73 3.83 1.74
N TRP A 659 0.22 4.76 1.56
CA TRP A 659 1.21 4.73 0.47
C TRP A 659 2.21 3.58 0.59
N MET A 660 2.39 3.04 1.80
CA MET A 660 3.28 1.90 2.10
C MET A 660 2.49 0.62 2.43
N ARG A 661 1.20 0.57 2.09
CA ARG A 661 0.31 -0.56 2.37
C ARG A 661 0.81 -1.84 1.71
N THR A 662 0.79 -2.93 2.47
CA THR A 662 1.07 -4.28 1.99
C THR A 662 -0.21 -4.99 1.52
N TYR A 663 -0.19 -5.52 0.30
CA TYR A 663 -1.32 -6.20 -0.33
C TYR A 663 -1.09 -7.72 -0.36
N ARG A 664 -1.18 -8.40 0.80
CA ARG A 664 -0.87 -9.84 0.94
C ARG A 664 -1.78 -10.75 0.09
N ASP A 665 -3.04 -10.36 -0.06
CA ASP A 665 -4.04 -11.04 -0.88
C ASP A 665 -4.23 -10.27 -2.19
N ILE A 666 -3.14 -10.09 -2.95
CA ILE A 666 -3.16 -9.27 -4.16
C ILE A 666 -4.19 -9.81 -5.17
N ASP A 667 -5.06 -8.91 -5.65
CA ASP A 667 -6.07 -9.17 -6.66
C ASP A 667 -6.03 -8.13 -7.79
N TRP A 668 -6.81 -8.38 -8.84
CA TRP A 668 -6.82 -7.54 -10.04
C TRP A 668 -7.20 -6.08 -9.76
N SER A 669 -7.96 -5.79 -8.69
CA SER A 669 -8.36 -4.43 -8.35
C SER A 669 -7.20 -3.60 -7.77
N HIS A 670 -6.10 -4.26 -7.40
CA HIS A 670 -4.91 -3.64 -6.84
C HIS A 670 -3.64 -3.83 -7.68
N TYR A 671 -3.72 -4.51 -8.84
CA TYR A 671 -2.56 -4.66 -9.73
C TYR A 671 -2.01 -3.31 -10.18
N GLY A 672 -2.87 -2.39 -10.62
CA GLY A 672 -2.48 -1.02 -10.96
C GLY A 672 -1.89 -0.26 -9.77
N THR A 673 -2.38 -0.51 -8.55
CA THR A 673 -1.89 0.15 -7.33
C THR A 673 -0.45 -0.19 -7.01
N VAL A 674 -0.06 -1.47 -7.09
CA VAL A 674 1.32 -1.87 -6.76
C VAL A 674 2.29 -1.69 -7.92
N THR A 675 1.80 -1.64 -9.17
CA THR A 675 2.63 -1.47 -10.38
C THR A 675 2.73 -0.02 -10.85
N ASN A 676 2.11 0.94 -10.16
CA ASN A 676 2.23 2.36 -10.53
C ASN A 676 3.51 3.01 -10.01
N ASN A 677 3.87 4.11 -10.65
CA ASN A 677 5.04 4.91 -10.30
C ASN A 677 5.04 5.43 -8.84
N HIS A 678 3.87 5.79 -8.28
CA HIS A 678 3.76 6.28 -6.90
C HIS A 678 4.21 5.22 -5.90
N TYR A 679 3.76 3.97 -6.06
CA TYR A 679 4.16 2.87 -5.19
C TYR A 679 5.68 2.70 -5.23
N TRP A 680 6.28 2.72 -6.42
CA TRP A 680 7.72 2.48 -6.56
C TRP A 680 8.56 3.62 -5.97
N ILE A 681 8.15 4.88 -6.14
CA ILE A 681 8.84 6.06 -5.61
C ILE A 681 8.79 6.09 -4.08
N ASN A 682 7.61 5.84 -3.50
CA ASN A 682 7.44 5.82 -2.04
C ASN A 682 8.29 4.72 -1.39
N HIS A 683 8.27 3.51 -1.94
CA HIS A 683 9.04 2.38 -1.43
C HIS A 683 10.54 2.58 -1.61
N GLN A 684 10.97 3.15 -2.72
CA GLN A 684 12.36 3.53 -2.94
C GLN A 684 12.86 4.54 -1.90
N GLY A 685 12.08 5.59 -1.59
CA GLY A 685 12.45 6.59 -0.59
C GLY A 685 12.62 5.97 0.81
N VAL A 686 11.69 5.12 1.23
CA VAL A 686 11.80 4.39 2.50
C VAL A 686 12.96 3.39 2.47
N ALA A 687 13.20 2.70 1.36
CA ALA A 687 14.33 1.79 1.20
C ALA A 687 15.67 2.53 1.34
N ALA A 688 15.82 3.70 0.70
CA ALA A 688 17.02 4.52 0.82
C ALA A 688 17.31 4.87 2.29
N ALA A 689 16.29 5.31 3.04
CA ALA A 689 16.42 5.61 4.47
C ALA A 689 16.73 4.34 5.32
N ALA A 690 16.03 3.23 5.06
CA ALA A 690 16.21 1.97 5.77
C ALA A 690 17.65 1.41 5.64
N PHE A 691 18.19 1.44 4.42
CA PHE A 691 19.50 0.87 4.13
C PHE A 691 20.65 1.82 4.48
N VAL A 692 20.50 3.15 4.34
CA VAL A 692 21.57 4.08 4.73
C VAL A 692 21.76 4.11 6.24
N LEU A 693 20.65 4.03 7.00
CA LEU A 693 20.66 4.04 8.46
C LEU A 693 20.79 2.65 9.08
N ALA A 694 21.15 1.61 8.30
CA ALA A 694 21.19 0.23 8.78
C ALA A 694 22.05 0.05 10.05
N ASP A 695 23.19 0.72 10.12
CA ASP A 695 24.09 0.70 11.30
C ASP A 695 23.68 1.71 12.37
N GLU A 696 22.74 2.60 12.06
CA GLU A 696 22.37 3.76 12.87
C GLU A 696 20.94 3.69 13.42
N MET A 697 20.30 2.53 13.30
CA MET A 697 18.98 2.24 13.82
C MET A 697 18.99 1.08 14.83
N PRO A 698 17.98 1.02 15.72
CA PRO A 698 17.70 -0.20 16.48
C PRO A 698 17.45 -1.38 15.53
N GLU A 699 18.02 -2.55 15.85
CA GLU A 699 17.94 -3.73 14.98
C GLU A 699 16.50 -4.21 14.76
N THR A 700 15.68 -4.16 15.80
CA THR A 700 14.26 -4.54 15.75
C THR A 700 13.47 -3.66 14.78
N GLU A 701 13.73 -2.35 14.80
CA GLU A 701 13.12 -1.39 13.90
C GLU A 701 13.61 -1.60 12.46
N ARG A 702 14.93 -1.71 12.26
CA ARG A 702 15.54 -1.99 10.95
C ARG A 702 14.96 -3.25 10.33
N ALA A 703 14.88 -4.35 11.09
CA ALA A 703 14.35 -5.62 10.62
C ALA A 703 12.88 -5.50 10.20
N ALA A 704 12.05 -4.76 10.96
CA ALA A 704 10.66 -4.53 10.59
C ALA A 704 10.50 -3.71 9.31
N TRP A 705 11.38 -2.72 9.07
CA TRP A 705 11.37 -1.91 7.84
C TRP A 705 11.76 -2.76 6.63
N VAL A 706 12.85 -3.52 6.75
CA VAL A 706 13.32 -4.41 5.68
C VAL A 706 12.29 -5.49 5.38
N ALA A 707 11.66 -6.09 6.39
CA ALA A 707 10.62 -7.12 6.17
C ALA A 707 9.43 -6.59 5.36
N GLN A 708 8.94 -5.39 5.68
CA GLN A 708 7.85 -4.75 4.92
C GLN A 708 8.25 -4.45 3.48
N LEU A 709 9.47 -3.93 3.26
CA LEU A 709 9.99 -3.65 1.92
C LEU A 709 10.13 -4.92 1.09
N GLU A 710 10.72 -5.98 1.65
CA GLU A 710 10.89 -7.27 0.96
C GLU A 710 9.55 -7.91 0.59
N GLU A 711 8.56 -7.82 1.49
CA GLU A 711 7.22 -8.32 1.22
C GLU A 711 6.53 -7.53 0.11
N ASN A 712 6.58 -6.20 0.17
CA ASN A 712 6.00 -5.32 -0.84
C ASN A 712 6.67 -5.50 -2.21
N LEU A 713 7.99 -5.70 -2.24
CA LEU A 713 8.72 -6.02 -3.47
C LEU A 713 8.32 -7.39 -4.02
N GLY A 714 8.18 -8.40 -3.16
CA GLY A 714 7.72 -9.73 -3.56
C GLY A 714 6.35 -9.70 -4.22
N ILE A 715 5.41 -8.92 -3.68
CA ILE A 715 4.09 -8.71 -4.26
C ILE A 715 4.19 -7.98 -5.61
N LEU A 716 4.92 -6.87 -5.69
CA LEU A 716 5.16 -6.13 -6.94
C LEU A 716 5.69 -7.05 -8.04
N LEU A 717 6.77 -7.78 -7.78
CA LEU A 717 7.41 -8.64 -8.78
C LEU A 717 6.51 -9.81 -9.22
N SER A 718 5.51 -10.18 -8.41
CA SER A 718 4.56 -11.26 -8.76
C SER A 718 3.49 -10.85 -9.77
N VAL A 719 3.28 -9.54 -9.98
CA VAL A 719 2.21 -9.01 -10.87
C VAL A 719 2.74 -8.22 -12.07
N LEU A 720 4.05 -8.02 -12.19
CA LEU A 720 4.64 -7.44 -13.40
C LEU A 720 4.37 -8.34 -14.61
N GLU A 721 3.89 -7.75 -15.70
CA GLU A 721 3.52 -8.47 -16.93
C GLU A 721 4.76 -9.13 -17.56
N ASP A 722 4.72 -10.44 -17.79
CA ASP A 722 5.91 -11.19 -18.23
C ASP A 722 6.46 -10.80 -19.61
N ASP A 723 5.70 -10.04 -20.41
CA ASP A 723 6.12 -9.47 -21.71
C ASP A 723 6.76 -8.07 -21.62
N GLY A 724 6.99 -7.58 -20.40
CA GLY A 724 7.72 -6.33 -20.13
C GLY A 724 6.88 -5.06 -20.27
N THR A 725 5.61 -5.18 -20.68
CA THR A 725 4.74 -4.02 -20.87
C THR A 725 4.40 -3.32 -19.55
N SER A 726 3.98 -2.05 -19.67
CA SER A 726 3.50 -1.23 -18.57
C SER A 726 2.05 -0.85 -18.80
N HIS A 727 1.25 -0.88 -17.75
CA HIS A 727 -0.10 -0.34 -17.80
C HIS A 727 -0.10 1.19 -17.92
N GLU A 728 0.87 1.90 -17.35
CA GLU A 728 0.89 3.39 -17.40
C GLU A 728 1.41 3.98 -18.72
N GLY A 729 1.67 3.15 -19.74
CA GLY A 729 2.31 3.58 -20.98
C GLY A 729 3.83 3.80 -20.83
N VAL A 730 4.51 4.02 -21.95
CA VAL A 730 5.99 4.07 -22.02
C VAL A 730 6.59 5.28 -21.29
N ALA A 731 5.90 6.42 -21.25
CA ALA A 731 6.39 7.59 -20.53
C ALA A 731 6.43 7.36 -19.01
N TYR A 732 5.33 6.92 -18.40
CA TYR A 732 5.31 6.59 -16.97
C TYR A 732 6.06 5.30 -16.64
N HIS A 733 6.18 4.35 -17.57
CA HIS A 733 7.08 3.22 -17.40
C HIS A 733 8.50 3.70 -17.09
N SER A 734 9.00 4.69 -17.84
CA SER A 734 10.32 5.28 -17.58
C SER A 734 10.41 5.98 -16.22
N TYR A 735 9.31 6.61 -15.78
CA TYR A 735 9.24 7.29 -14.48
C TYR A 735 9.16 6.31 -13.31
N GLY A 736 8.50 5.17 -13.48
CA GLY A 736 8.55 4.08 -12.53
C GLY A 736 9.96 3.46 -12.48
N GLN A 737 10.47 2.98 -13.62
CA GLN A 737 11.72 2.22 -13.72
C GLN A 737 12.90 2.91 -13.05
N ILE A 738 13.07 4.22 -13.27
CA ILE A 738 14.19 4.97 -12.68
C ILE A 738 14.21 4.89 -11.14
N ASN A 739 13.05 4.70 -10.50
CA ASN A 739 12.90 4.61 -9.05
C ASN A 739 12.94 3.17 -8.55
N LEU A 740 12.26 2.24 -9.25
CA LEU A 740 12.35 0.80 -8.94
C LEU A 740 13.79 0.30 -9.03
N PHE A 741 14.56 0.72 -10.04
CA PHE A 741 15.94 0.26 -10.24
C PHE A 741 16.86 0.74 -9.12
N ARG A 742 16.66 1.97 -8.63
CA ARG A 742 17.39 2.49 -7.46
C ARG A 742 17.05 1.68 -6.20
N TRP A 743 15.78 1.36 -5.98
CA TRP A 743 15.37 0.50 -4.87
C TRP A 743 16.06 -0.86 -4.94
N LEU A 744 16.06 -1.49 -6.11
CA LEU A 744 16.74 -2.78 -6.33
C LEU A 744 18.25 -2.70 -6.10
N ASP A 745 18.91 -1.62 -6.53
CA ASP A 745 20.34 -1.42 -6.25
C ASP A 745 20.59 -1.28 -4.74
N PHE A 746 19.84 -0.45 -4.03
CA PHE A 746 19.98 -0.30 -2.57
C PHE A 746 19.81 -1.63 -1.85
N ARG A 747 18.77 -2.38 -2.23
CA ARG A 747 18.47 -3.70 -1.69
C ARG A 747 19.58 -4.70 -1.98
N ASP A 748 19.98 -4.85 -3.24
CA ASP A 748 20.96 -5.86 -3.66
C ASP A 748 22.36 -5.53 -3.12
N CYS A 749 22.72 -4.25 -2.95
CA CYS A 749 23.94 -3.82 -2.27
C CYS A 749 23.91 -4.17 -0.77
N ALA A 750 22.78 -3.96 -0.09
CA ALA A 750 22.66 -4.19 1.35
C ALA A 750 22.48 -5.67 1.73
N LEU A 751 21.69 -6.43 0.96
CA LEU A 751 21.25 -7.79 1.28
C LEU A 751 21.92 -8.86 0.41
N GLY A 752 22.58 -8.46 -0.68
CA GLY A 752 23.04 -9.35 -1.73
C GLY A 752 21.90 -9.79 -2.65
N GLY A 753 22.28 -10.32 -3.83
CA GLY A 753 21.35 -10.87 -4.81
C GLY A 753 21.50 -10.26 -6.20
N ASN A 754 20.70 -10.77 -7.15
CA ASN A 754 20.54 -10.15 -8.47
C ASN A 754 19.08 -10.26 -8.92
N THR A 755 18.25 -9.37 -8.39
CA THR A 755 16.79 -9.38 -8.59
C THR A 755 16.42 -9.29 -10.07
N ALA A 756 17.13 -8.46 -10.84
CA ALA A 756 16.86 -8.22 -12.26
C ALA A 756 16.89 -9.51 -13.12
N THR A 757 17.85 -10.39 -12.88
CA THR A 757 18.02 -11.62 -13.68
C THR A 757 17.00 -12.71 -13.36
N ALA A 758 16.31 -12.61 -12.23
CA ALA A 758 15.33 -13.61 -11.77
C ALA A 758 13.92 -13.36 -12.33
N THR A 759 13.61 -12.15 -12.81
CA THR A 759 12.28 -11.76 -13.26
C THR A 759 12.27 -11.47 -14.77
N PRO A 760 11.47 -12.20 -15.58
CA PRO A 760 11.44 -12.03 -17.04
C PRO A 760 11.15 -10.60 -17.52
N TRP A 761 10.30 -9.87 -16.80
CA TRP A 761 9.89 -8.49 -17.12
C TRP A 761 11.07 -7.57 -17.45
N PHE A 762 12.20 -7.65 -16.74
CA PHE A 762 13.33 -6.74 -16.99
C PHE A 762 13.93 -6.94 -18.38
N ARG A 763 14.08 -8.18 -18.86
CA ARG A 763 14.59 -8.44 -20.21
C ARG A 763 13.59 -7.99 -21.27
N GLU A 764 12.31 -8.31 -21.08
CA GLU A 764 11.28 -7.97 -22.04
C GLU A 764 10.98 -6.46 -22.08
N SER A 765 11.19 -5.74 -20.98
CA SER A 765 11.06 -4.27 -20.92
C SER A 765 12.04 -3.55 -21.86
N VAL A 766 13.24 -4.11 -22.08
CA VAL A 766 14.19 -3.58 -23.09
C VAL A 766 13.56 -3.61 -24.48
N LEU A 767 12.86 -4.70 -24.81
CA LEU A 767 12.20 -4.83 -26.10
C LEU A 767 11.01 -3.88 -26.17
N TRP A 768 10.20 -3.79 -25.12
CA TRP A 768 9.09 -2.82 -25.06
C TRP A 768 9.58 -1.40 -25.35
N ASP A 769 10.57 -0.91 -24.61
CA ASP A 769 11.13 0.45 -24.80
C ASP A 769 11.60 0.68 -26.25
N VAL A 770 12.35 -0.27 -26.83
CA VAL A 770 12.87 -0.14 -28.21
C VAL A 770 11.76 -0.14 -29.26
N TYR A 771 10.73 -0.98 -29.10
CA TYR A 771 9.61 -1.06 -30.06
C TYR A 771 8.58 0.07 -29.88
N SER A 772 8.57 0.75 -28.74
CA SER A 772 7.74 1.95 -28.51
C SER A 772 8.33 3.23 -29.11
N VAL A 773 9.61 3.25 -29.50
CA VAL A 773 10.24 4.42 -30.15
C VAL A 773 9.80 4.55 -31.61
N LEU A 774 9.19 5.69 -31.93
CA LEU A 774 8.69 6.03 -33.27
C LEU A 774 9.85 6.35 -34.23
N PRO A 775 9.72 6.04 -35.54
CA PRO A 775 10.70 6.47 -36.54
C PRO A 775 10.70 8.00 -36.69
N GLY A 776 11.75 8.55 -37.27
CA GLY A 776 11.94 10.00 -37.49
C GLY A 776 12.90 10.65 -36.51
N GLY A 777 13.09 11.97 -36.63
CA GLY A 777 14.22 12.65 -35.97
C GLY A 777 15.55 12.37 -36.69
N ALA A 778 16.66 12.91 -36.18
CA ALA A 778 17.99 12.73 -36.78
C ALA A 778 18.66 11.38 -36.44
N ASP A 779 18.00 10.55 -35.63
CA ASP A 779 18.57 9.34 -35.02
C ASP A 779 17.57 8.18 -34.88
N ASN A 780 16.35 8.34 -35.44
CA ASN A 780 15.21 7.45 -35.27
C ASN A 780 14.54 7.51 -33.88
N TYR A 781 14.65 8.64 -33.17
CA TYR A 781 13.83 8.98 -32.00
C TYR A 781 12.74 10.02 -32.36
N GLY A 782 11.76 9.62 -33.18
CA GLY A 782 10.66 10.50 -33.59
C GLY A 782 9.62 10.78 -32.51
N GLY A 783 9.84 10.28 -31.29
CA GLY A 783 8.92 10.26 -30.16
C GLY A 783 8.61 8.84 -29.72
N VAL A 784 7.50 8.68 -28.99
CA VAL A 784 7.04 7.38 -28.47
C VAL A 784 5.59 7.09 -28.84
N ALA A 785 5.26 5.81 -29.01
CA ALA A 785 3.88 5.35 -29.17
C ALA A 785 3.09 5.71 -27.90
N ASN A 786 2.14 6.62 -28.05
CA ASN A 786 1.56 7.39 -26.96
C ASN A 786 0.30 6.77 -26.35
N PHE A 787 0.35 5.46 -26.00
CA PHE A 787 -0.72 4.81 -25.24
C PHE A 787 -0.68 5.18 -23.75
N GLY A 788 -1.85 5.23 -23.11
CA GLY A 788 -1.96 5.70 -21.73
C GLY A 788 -1.67 7.20 -21.62
N ASP A 789 -1.41 7.68 -20.41
CA ASP A 789 -1.03 9.07 -20.15
C ASP A 789 0.41 9.35 -20.62
N CYS A 790 0.56 9.45 -21.93
CA CYS A 790 1.85 9.50 -22.59
C CYS A 790 1.98 10.77 -23.43
N PRO A 791 2.90 11.69 -23.10
CA PRO A 791 3.29 12.75 -24.02
C PRO A 791 4.09 12.16 -25.21
N THR A 792 4.56 13.01 -26.12
CA THR A 792 5.30 12.58 -27.30
C THR A 792 6.70 12.03 -27.00
N ALA A 793 7.14 12.02 -25.73
CA ALA A 793 8.48 11.61 -25.30
C ALA A 793 8.46 10.91 -23.93
N HIS A 794 9.55 10.25 -23.56
CA HIS A 794 9.74 9.71 -22.21
C HIS A 794 9.83 10.83 -21.15
N TYR A 795 9.34 10.56 -19.93
CA TYR A 795 9.54 11.47 -18.78
C TYR A 795 10.99 11.44 -18.30
N ASN A 796 11.57 10.25 -18.21
CA ASN A 796 12.96 10.06 -17.81
C ASN A 796 13.81 9.58 -18.98
N SER A 797 15.10 9.85 -18.90
CA SER A 797 16.04 9.50 -19.97
C SER A 797 16.05 7.99 -20.22
N PRO A 798 15.57 7.49 -21.38
CA PRO A 798 15.63 6.08 -21.72
C PRO A 798 17.07 5.58 -21.77
N ARG A 799 18.04 6.47 -22.06
CA ARG A 799 19.46 6.12 -22.03
C ARG A 799 19.95 5.77 -20.63
N THR A 800 19.39 6.40 -19.59
CA THR A 800 19.75 6.12 -18.18
C THR A 800 19.20 4.78 -17.74
N ILE A 801 17.92 4.53 -18.01
CA ILE A 801 17.23 3.28 -17.68
C ILE A 801 17.90 2.11 -18.39
N ALA A 802 18.18 2.26 -19.69
CA ALA A 802 18.83 1.25 -20.48
C ALA A 802 20.28 0.96 -20.02
N ALA A 803 21.01 1.96 -19.49
CA ALA A 803 22.33 1.73 -18.91
C ALA A 803 22.29 0.77 -17.71
N TRP A 804 21.25 0.90 -16.86
CA TRP A 804 21.05 -0.05 -15.75
C TRP A 804 20.73 -1.46 -16.27
N LEU A 805 19.77 -1.57 -17.20
CA LEU A 805 19.38 -2.86 -17.78
C LEU A 805 20.56 -3.54 -18.48
N ALA A 806 21.34 -2.79 -19.26
CA ALA A 806 22.54 -3.29 -19.93
C ALA A 806 23.54 -3.87 -18.94
N ARG A 807 23.89 -3.11 -17.90
CA ARG A 807 24.85 -3.55 -16.88
C ARG A 807 24.34 -4.75 -16.07
N ARG A 808 23.06 -4.75 -15.67
CA ARG A 808 22.49 -5.79 -14.80
C ARG A 808 22.19 -7.09 -15.53
N LEU A 809 21.85 -7.03 -16.81
CA LEU A 809 21.46 -8.18 -17.63
C LEU A 809 22.56 -8.64 -18.59
N GLY A 810 23.59 -7.81 -18.83
CA GLY A 810 24.54 -8.02 -19.92
C GLY A 810 23.90 -7.86 -21.30
N ASP A 811 22.88 -7.02 -21.41
CA ASP A 811 22.04 -6.89 -22.61
C ASP A 811 22.60 -5.84 -23.59
N GLY A 812 22.98 -6.30 -24.78
CA GLY A 812 23.58 -5.45 -25.81
C GLY A 812 22.60 -4.53 -26.53
N LEU A 813 21.29 -4.83 -26.53
CA LEU A 813 20.26 -3.94 -27.08
C LEU A 813 19.98 -2.81 -26.09
N ALA A 814 19.93 -3.09 -24.79
CA ALA A 814 19.88 -2.05 -23.78
C ALA A 814 21.13 -1.15 -23.86
N GLN A 815 22.32 -1.72 -24.08
CA GLN A 815 23.53 -0.93 -24.28
C GLN A 815 23.44 -0.06 -25.54
N TRP A 816 22.83 -0.56 -26.62
CA TRP A 816 22.55 0.23 -27.82
C TRP A 816 21.73 1.48 -27.47
N THR A 817 20.63 1.33 -26.72
CA THR A 817 19.79 2.45 -26.29
C THR A 817 20.57 3.42 -25.39
N ALA A 818 21.42 2.92 -24.48
CA ALA A 818 22.23 3.75 -23.60
C ALA A 818 23.28 4.60 -24.32
N GLU A 819 23.83 4.10 -25.43
CA GLU A 819 24.91 4.75 -26.18
C GLU A 819 24.41 5.55 -27.39
N ARG A 820 23.55 4.95 -28.21
CA ARG A 820 23.28 5.40 -29.59
C ARG A 820 21.96 6.15 -29.77
N LEU A 821 21.05 6.11 -28.80
CA LEU A 821 19.85 6.93 -28.85
C LEU A 821 20.22 8.40 -28.60
N ASP A 822 19.85 9.31 -29.49
CA ASP A 822 20.14 10.76 -29.43
C ASP A 822 19.14 11.48 -28.51
N ASN A 823 19.08 11.03 -27.26
CA ASN A 823 18.41 11.72 -26.17
C ASN A 823 19.47 12.44 -25.31
N PRO A 824 19.58 13.77 -25.36
CA PRO A 824 20.65 14.51 -24.68
C PRO A 824 20.51 14.52 -23.15
N ARG A 825 19.40 14.03 -22.58
CA ARG A 825 19.24 14.02 -21.12
C ARG A 825 20.10 12.91 -20.53
N ARG A 826 21.11 13.29 -19.75
CA ARG A 826 21.84 12.41 -18.84
C ARG A 826 21.62 12.84 -17.39
N THR A 827 21.79 11.90 -16.48
CA THR A 827 21.63 12.11 -15.03
C THR A 827 22.86 11.59 -14.29
N ALA A 828 22.96 11.88 -12.99
CA ALA A 828 23.97 11.27 -12.12
C ALA A 828 23.96 9.73 -12.21
N TRP A 829 22.77 9.14 -12.40
CA TRP A 829 22.60 7.70 -12.55
C TRP A 829 23.13 7.18 -13.89
N SER A 830 23.15 8.00 -14.95
CA SER A 830 23.83 7.63 -16.20
C SER A 830 25.32 7.37 -15.95
N TYR A 831 25.98 8.18 -15.13
CA TYR A 831 27.40 8.02 -14.79
C TYR A 831 27.66 6.74 -13.97
N LEU A 832 26.76 6.44 -13.03
CA LEU A 832 26.87 5.28 -12.13
C LEU A 832 26.59 3.96 -12.85
N TRP A 833 25.55 3.92 -13.68
CA TRP A 833 25.05 2.69 -14.30
C TRP A 833 25.70 2.35 -15.64
N TYR A 834 26.21 3.34 -16.38
CA TYR A 834 26.89 3.07 -17.64
C TYR A 834 28.09 2.14 -17.46
N ASP A 835 28.11 1.06 -18.25
CA ASP A 835 29.18 0.08 -18.32
C ASP A 835 29.56 -0.19 -19.79
N PRO A 836 30.67 0.38 -20.29
CA PRO A 836 31.13 0.17 -21.67
C PRO A 836 31.71 -1.24 -21.91
N ALA A 837 31.81 -2.09 -20.88
CA ALA A 837 32.21 -3.48 -21.08
C ALA A 837 31.11 -4.31 -21.75
N VAL A 838 29.84 -3.88 -21.68
CA VAL A 838 28.73 -4.52 -22.38
C VAL A 838 28.84 -4.21 -23.88
N SER A 839 28.84 -5.25 -24.72
CA SER A 839 28.96 -5.08 -26.16
C SER A 839 27.63 -4.66 -26.77
N VAL A 840 27.63 -3.62 -27.59
CA VAL A 840 26.42 -3.15 -28.27
C VAL A 840 25.96 -4.12 -29.35
N VAL A 841 24.65 -4.38 -29.36
CA VAL A 841 23.93 -5.08 -30.42
C VAL A 841 23.00 -4.10 -31.10
N ASP A 842 23.11 -3.97 -32.43
CA ASP A 842 22.28 -3.02 -33.17
C ASP A 842 20.81 -3.44 -33.22
N ARG A 843 19.90 -2.46 -33.10
CA ARG A 843 18.45 -2.66 -33.26
C ARG A 843 18.08 -3.31 -34.60
N ALA A 844 18.90 -3.13 -35.64
CA ALA A 844 18.72 -3.76 -36.95
C ALA A 844 18.77 -5.30 -36.92
N THR A 845 19.22 -5.92 -35.81
CA THR A 845 19.13 -7.37 -35.59
C THR A 845 17.73 -7.84 -35.19
N LEU A 846 16.85 -6.93 -34.75
CA LEU A 846 15.49 -7.23 -34.36
C LEU A 846 14.57 -7.30 -35.59
N PRO A 847 13.54 -8.17 -35.57
CA PRO A 847 12.43 -8.05 -36.51
C PRO A 847 11.86 -6.63 -36.49
N THR A 848 11.26 -6.19 -37.59
CA THR A 848 10.63 -4.87 -37.63
C THR A 848 9.21 -4.90 -37.06
N TRP A 849 8.87 -5.92 -36.27
CA TRP A 849 7.58 -6.03 -35.62
C TRP A 849 7.68 -6.86 -34.36
N ARG A 850 6.78 -6.59 -33.42
CA ARG A 850 6.60 -7.38 -32.21
C ARG A 850 5.18 -7.26 -31.70
N PHE A 851 4.65 -8.37 -31.19
CA PHE A 851 3.38 -8.42 -30.50
C PHE A 851 3.60 -8.68 -29.00
N PHE A 852 3.00 -7.86 -28.16
CA PHE A 852 3.03 -7.93 -26.71
C PHE A 852 1.65 -8.41 -26.22
N PRO A 853 1.50 -9.72 -25.93
CA PRO A 853 0.19 -10.35 -25.77
C PRO A 853 -0.57 -9.92 -24.52
N ARG A 854 0.09 -9.39 -23.49
CA ARG A 854 -0.59 -9.00 -22.24
C ARG A 854 -1.44 -7.76 -22.44
N LYS A 855 -0.81 -6.65 -22.86
CA LYS A 855 -1.51 -5.42 -23.23
C LYS A 855 -2.12 -5.45 -24.63
N GLY A 856 -1.94 -6.55 -25.37
CA GLY A 856 -2.47 -6.72 -26.71
C GLY A 856 -1.92 -5.66 -27.68
N ILE A 857 -0.62 -5.38 -27.59
CA ILE A 857 0.03 -4.32 -28.37
C ILE A 857 0.80 -4.91 -29.54
N LEU A 858 0.42 -4.52 -30.76
CA LEU A 858 1.30 -4.68 -31.92
C LEU A 858 2.17 -3.43 -32.06
N ALA A 859 3.48 -3.59 -32.18
CA ALA A 859 4.37 -2.56 -32.71
C ALA A 859 4.93 -3.08 -34.04
N TRP A 860 4.60 -2.42 -35.14
CA TRP A 860 5.07 -2.77 -36.48
C TRP A 860 5.75 -1.57 -37.13
N ARG A 861 6.84 -1.82 -37.86
CA ARG A 861 7.53 -0.82 -38.67
C ARG A 861 8.03 -1.42 -39.99
N SER A 862 8.14 -0.58 -41.02
CA SER A 862 8.63 -1.01 -42.34
C SER A 862 10.14 -1.25 -42.37
N SER A 863 10.90 -0.52 -41.56
CA SER A 863 12.33 -0.70 -41.32
C SER A 863 12.74 -0.02 -40.00
N TRP A 864 14.03 -0.13 -39.66
CA TRP A 864 14.64 0.59 -38.53
C TRP A 864 15.26 1.94 -38.96
N ASP A 865 14.98 2.40 -40.18
CA ASP A 865 15.44 3.67 -40.73
C ASP A 865 14.52 4.82 -40.30
N GLU A 866 15.04 6.04 -40.37
CA GLU A 866 14.34 7.26 -39.94
C GLU A 866 13.07 7.56 -40.75
N ASP A 867 12.99 7.13 -42.01
CA ASP A 867 11.86 7.39 -42.90
C ASP A 867 10.77 6.29 -42.85
N ALA A 868 10.93 5.32 -41.95
CA ALA A 868 10.03 4.19 -41.84
C ALA A 868 8.59 4.60 -41.50
N THR A 869 7.65 3.77 -41.94
CA THR A 869 6.27 3.81 -41.49
C THR A 869 6.14 2.93 -40.25
N TYR A 870 5.40 3.39 -39.25
CA TYR A 870 5.15 2.72 -37.99
C TYR A 870 3.65 2.65 -37.73
N LEU A 871 3.17 1.46 -37.38
CA LEU A 871 1.79 1.24 -36.95
C LEU A 871 1.80 0.51 -35.61
N SER A 872 0.92 0.96 -34.71
CA SER A 872 0.70 0.25 -33.47
C SER A 872 -0.78 0.21 -33.12
N LEU A 873 -1.23 -0.92 -32.55
CA LEU A 873 -2.60 -1.13 -32.07
C LEU A 873 -2.53 -1.66 -30.64
N LYS A 874 -3.45 -1.24 -29.76
CA LYS A 874 -3.59 -1.72 -28.38
C LYS A 874 -4.99 -2.28 -28.14
N SER A 875 -5.11 -3.48 -27.58
CA SER A 875 -6.39 -4.08 -27.16
C SER A 875 -6.13 -5.29 -26.25
N GLY A 876 -5.96 -5.09 -24.94
CA GLY A 876 -5.56 -6.16 -24.01
C GLY A 876 -5.94 -5.90 -22.54
N SER A 877 -5.09 -6.37 -21.62
CA SER A 877 -5.31 -6.27 -20.16
C SER A 877 -5.45 -4.82 -19.69
N TYR A 878 -6.28 -4.58 -18.67
CA TYR A 878 -6.60 -3.24 -18.19
C TYR A 878 -6.50 -3.13 -16.66
N PHE A 879 -5.51 -2.40 -16.16
CA PHE A 879 -5.23 -2.29 -14.71
C PHE A 879 -5.70 -0.98 -14.08
N GLY A 880 -6.11 0.01 -14.89
CA GLY A 880 -6.52 1.33 -14.42
C GLY A 880 -5.36 2.34 -14.33
N GLY A 881 -5.45 3.30 -13.42
CA GLY A 881 -4.47 4.36 -13.21
C GLY A 881 -4.33 5.28 -14.42
N HIS A 882 -3.12 5.35 -14.96
CA HIS A 882 -2.75 6.14 -16.14
C HIS A 882 -3.15 5.49 -17.48
N GLU A 883 -3.85 4.36 -17.48
CA GLU A 883 -4.51 3.85 -18.70
C GLU A 883 -5.61 4.78 -19.21
N GLN A 884 -6.01 4.59 -20.47
CA GLN A 884 -7.08 5.32 -21.15
C GLN A 884 -8.10 4.32 -21.74
N PRO A 885 -9.38 4.71 -21.99
CA PRO A 885 -10.41 3.85 -22.56
C PRO A 885 -10.19 3.64 -24.07
N ASP A 886 -9.07 3.01 -24.42
CA ASP A 886 -8.41 2.98 -25.72
C ASP A 886 -8.35 1.57 -26.35
N ALA A 887 -9.15 0.60 -25.90
CA ALA A 887 -9.08 -0.76 -26.45
C ALA A 887 -9.55 -0.79 -27.92
N GLY A 888 -8.70 -1.27 -28.83
CA GLY A 888 -8.92 -1.23 -30.28
C GLY A 888 -8.38 0.04 -30.96
N HIS A 889 -7.77 0.95 -30.20
CA HIS A 889 -7.11 2.14 -30.71
C HIS A 889 -5.86 1.76 -31.51
N PHE A 890 -5.55 2.53 -32.55
CA PHE A 890 -4.33 2.40 -33.32
C PHE A 890 -3.73 3.75 -33.74
N LEU A 891 -2.43 3.72 -33.97
CA LEU A 891 -1.57 4.83 -34.37
C LEU A 891 -0.93 4.53 -35.73
N LEU A 892 -0.76 5.54 -36.58
CA LEU A 892 0.02 5.47 -37.82
C LEU A 892 0.93 6.68 -37.94
N HIS A 893 2.23 6.41 -37.94
CA HIS A 893 3.29 7.41 -38.08
C HIS A 893 4.16 7.09 -39.30
N ARG A 894 4.77 8.11 -39.89
CA ARG A 894 5.83 7.92 -40.88
C ARG A 894 6.86 9.03 -40.76
N ALA A 895 8.13 8.67 -40.69
CA ALA A 895 9.22 9.63 -40.52
C ALA A 895 9.01 10.64 -39.37
N GLY A 896 8.44 10.18 -38.25
CA GLY A 896 8.15 11.01 -37.07
C GLY A 896 6.91 11.91 -37.20
N VAL A 897 6.15 11.77 -38.29
CA VAL A 897 4.94 12.54 -38.54
C VAL A 897 3.71 11.74 -38.08
N PRO A 898 2.84 12.29 -37.20
CA PRO A 898 1.65 11.61 -36.68
C PRO A 898 0.45 11.76 -37.63
N TYR A 899 0.17 10.74 -38.46
CA TYR A 899 -0.95 10.80 -39.42
C TYR A 899 -2.28 10.43 -38.79
N ILE A 900 -2.30 9.29 -38.10
CA ILE A 900 -3.43 8.83 -37.29
C ILE A 900 -2.90 8.66 -35.88
N THR A 901 -3.44 9.43 -34.95
CA THR A 901 -2.97 9.51 -33.55
C THR A 901 -4.17 9.79 -32.64
N ASP A 902 -3.96 10.03 -31.35
CA ASP A 902 -4.99 10.51 -30.40
C ASP A 902 -4.55 11.85 -29.79
N HIS A 903 -5.16 12.28 -28.70
CA HIS A 903 -4.81 13.56 -28.05
C HIS A 903 -3.63 13.46 -27.05
N GLY A 904 -3.10 12.26 -26.78
CA GLY A 904 -2.08 12.02 -25.76
C GLY A 904 -2.62 12.10 -24.33
N TYR A 905 -1.85 12.66 -23.40
CA TYR A 905 -2.21 12.76 -21.98
C TYR A 905 -3.51 13.55 -21.75
N SER A 906 -4.54 12.91 -21.19
CA SER A 906 -5.85 13.51 -20.93
C SER A 906 -6.21 13.47 -19.44
N TYR A 907 -6.65 14.61 -18.90
CA TYR A 907 -7.18 14.74 -17.55
C TYR A 907 -8.57 14.12 -17.44
N ARG A 908 -9.42 14.23 -18.47
CA ARG A 908 -10.72 13.56 -18.47
C ARG A 908 -10.76 12.62 -19.66
N LYS A 909 -10.41 11.35 -19.41
CA LYS A 909 -10.19 10.35 -20.44
C LYS A 909 -11.50 9.86 -21.03
N MET A 910 -11.69 10.02 -22.33
CA MET A 910 -12.93 9.68 -23.03
C MET A 910 -12.63 8.81 -24.26
N SER A 911 -13.49 7.84 -24.58
CA SER A 911 -13.29 7.04 -25.80
C SER A 911 -13.39 7.87 -27.09
N ASP A 912 -14.06 9.03 -27.07
CA ASP A 912 -14.17 9.93 -28.22
C ASP A 912 -12.89 10.72 -28.51
N GLU A 913 -11.83 10.51 -27.72
CA GLU A 913 -10.48 11.05 -27.91
C GLU A 913 -9.58 10.10 -28.73
N HIS A 914 -10.05 8.89 -28.99
CA HIS A 914 -9.27 7.83 -29.63
C HIS A 914 -9.91 7.35 -30.95
N ASN A 915 -9.10 6.68 -31.77
CA ASN A 915 -9.53 6.05 -33.03
C ASN A 915 -10.41 4.82 -32.78
N LEU A 916 -11.64 4.99 -32.31
CA LEU A 916 -12.51 3.93 -31.80
C LEU A 916 -13.93 3.97 -32.40
N LEU A 917 -14.75 2.99 -31.99
CA LEU A 917 -16.20 2.96 -32.16
C LEU A 917 -16.88 3.59 -30.94
N LEU A 918 -17.91 4.41 -31.17
CA LEU A 918 -18.95 4.73 -30.19
C LEU A 918 -20.28 4.08 -30.60
N VAL A 919 -21.05 3.62 -29.61
CA VAL A 919 -22.36 2.99 -29.83
C VAL A 919 -23.42 3.77 -29.07
N ASP A 920 -24.38 4.34 -29.79
CA ASP A 920 -25.41 5.23 -29.24
C ASP A 920 -24.81 6.39 -28.41
N GLY A 921 -23.62 6.85 -28.82
CA GLY A 921 -22.85 7.88 -28.13
C GLY A 921 -22.05 7.40 -26.91
N ALA A 922 -22.12 6.12 -26.55
CA ALA A 922 -21.37 5.54 -25.42
C ALA A 922 -20.03 4.94 -25.87
N GLY A 923 -19.00 5.17 -25.05
CA GLY A 923 -17.66 4.63 -25.22
C GLY A 923 -17.39 3.34 -24.43
N GLN A 924 -16.18 3.23 -23.91
CA GLN A 924 -15.71 2.07 -23.14
C GLN A 924 -15.88 2.28 -21.63
N ARG A 925 -15.83 1.16 -20.90
CA ARG A 925 -15.88 1.11 -19.44
C ARG A 925 -14.78 1.98 -18.82
N GLY A 926 -15.15 2.66 -17.74
CA GLY A 926 -14.23 3.46 -16.94
C GLY A 926 -14.01 4.88 -17.42
N GLU A 927 -14.51 5.28 -18.61
CA GLU A 927 -14.29 6.64 -19.13
C GLU A 927 -14.85 7.74 -18.21
N GLY A 928 -14.30 8.95 -18.34
CA GLY A 928 -14.77 10.16 -17.66
C GLY A 928 -14.06 10.49 -16.34
N THR A 929 -13.05 9.72 -15.94
CA THR A 929 -12.19 10.02 -14.79
C THR A 929 -10.77 10.35 -15.23
N GLN A 930 -10.00 10.96 -14.33
CA GLN A 930 -8.59 11.26 -14.58
C GLN A 930 -7.67 10.07 -14.27
N TRP A 931 -7.95 9.33 -13.20
CA TRP A 931 -7.30 8.05 -12.91
C TRP A 931 -8.35 6.97 -13.06
N MET A 932 -8.11 6.05 -13.96
CA MET A 932 -9.07 5.02 -14.30
C MET A 932 -9.10 3.99 -13.18
N ALA A 933 -10.27 3.49 -12.81
CA ALA A 933 -10.34 2.32 -11.95
C ALA A 933 -9.86 1.08 -12.73
N GLY A 934 -9.31 0.08 -12.02
CA GLY A 934 -9.11 -1.24 -12.61
C GLY A 934 -10.43 -1.82 -13.11
N ILE A 935 -10.37 -2.60 -14.18
CA ILE A 935 -11.56 -3.26 -14.76
C ILE A 935 -11.43 -4.76 -14.53
N ASP A 936 -12.54 -5.40 -14.17
CA ASP A 936 -12.59 -6.86 -13.95
C ASP A 936 -12.04 -7.57 -15.21
N PRO A 937 -11.09 -8.52 -15.06
CA PRO A 937 -10.52 -9.28 -16.17
C PRO A 937 -11.55 -9.91 -17.12
N ALA A 938 -12.77 -10.16 -16.66
CA ALA A 938 -13.87 -10.65 -17.50
C ALA A 938 -14.28 -9.65 -18.61
N TYR A 939 -13.93 -8.37 -18.48
CA TYR A 939 -14.21 -7.32 -19.46
C TYR A 939 -12.95 -6.83 -20.19
N TRP A 940 -11.79 -7.44 -20.00
CA TRP A 940 -10.60 -7.04 -20.75
C TRP A 940 -10.78 -7.33 -22.24
N ALA A 941 -10.26 -6.41 -23.05
CA ALA A 941 -10.20 -6.59 -24.48
C ALA A 941 -9.11 -7.60 -24.86
N SER A 942 -9.10 -8.03 -26.11
CA SER A 942 -8.06 -8.92 -26.62
C SER A 942 -7.56 -8.51 -28.00
N ALA A 943 -6.36 -8.96 -28.34
CA ALA A 943 -5.77 -8.84 -29.65
C ALA A 943 -4.99 -10.12 -29.98
N GLU A 944 -4.89 -10.40 -31.28
CA GLU A 944 -4.10 -11.49 -31.82
C GLU A 944 -3.35 -10.98 -33.05
N LEU A 945 -2.03 -11.20 -33.08
CA LEU A 945 -1.28 -11.13 -34.33
C LEU A 945 -1.49 -12.44 -35.09
N VAL A 946 -2.24 -12.38 -36.20
CA VAL A 946 -2.50 -13.53 -37.07
C VAL A 946 -1.18 -13.96 -37.75
N LEU A 947 -0.50 -13.01 -38.39
CA LEU A 947 0.81 -13.16 -39.01
C LEU A 947 1.55 -11.82 -39.01
N GLY A 948 2.88 -11.86 -38.83
CA GLY A 948 3.76 -10.67 -38.92
C GLY A 948 4.98 -10.87 -39.83
N ASP A 949 5.36 -9.84 -40.57
CA ASP A 949 6.53 -9.73 -41.44
C ASP A 949 6.88 -8.24 -41.65
N ALA A 950 8.10 -7.93 -42.11
CA ALA A 950 8.48 -6.56 -42.41
C ALA A 950 7.65 -5.89 -43.51
N ARG A 951 6.99 -6.68 -44.38
CA ARG A 951 6.11 -6.19 -45.43
C ARG A 951 4.65 -6.59 -45.28
N TYR A 952 4.30 -7.29 -44.20
CA TYR A 952 2.95 -7.75 -43.99
C TYR A 952 2.64 -7.86 -42.51
N PHE A 953 1.45 -7.44 -42.11
CA PHE A 953 0.88 -7.93 -40.86
C PHE A 953 -0.63 -8.04 -41.00
N ASP A 954 -1.19 -8.94 -40.20
CA ASP A 954 -2.63 -9.07 -39.98
C ASP A 954 -2.82 -9.17 -38.47
N VAL A 955 -3.44 -8.13 -37.88
CA VAL A 955 -3.76 -8.06 -36.46
C VAL A 955 -5.26 -7.91 -36.29
N ARG A 956 -5.81 -8.69 -35.36
CA ARG A 956 -7.24 -8.66 -35.03
C ARG A 956 -7.41 -8.30 -33.56
N ALA A 957 -8.23 -7.31 -33.30
CA ALA A 957 -8.62 -6.86 -31.97
C ALA A 957 -10.10 -7.15 -31.74
N ASP A 958 -10.42 -7.52 -30.50
CA ASP A 958 -11.79 -7.63 -29.99
C ASP A 958 -11.93 -6.75 -28.74
N PRO A 959 -12.39 -5.50 -28.92
CA PRO A 959 -12.67 -4.59 -27.80
C PRO A 959 -14.07 -4.77 -27.21
N THR A 960 -14.90 -5.68 -27.72
CA THR A 960 -16.31 -5.83 -27.33
C THR A 960 -16.53 -5.83 -25.82
N PRO A 961 -15.77 -6.59 -24.99
CA PRO A 961 -16.02 -6.67 -23.56
C PRO A 961 -15.87 -5.33 -22.82
N MET A 962 -15.05 -4.42 -23.37
CA MET A 962 -14.82 -3.08 -22.82
C MET A 962 -15.93 -2.10 -23.16
N MET A 963 -16.76 -2.35 -24.17
CA MET A 963 -17.82 -1.41 -24.57
C MET A 963 -18.93 -1.33 -23.52
N LEU A 964 -19.43 -0.12 -23.24
CA LEU A 964 -20.54 0.10 -22.30
C LEU A 964 -21.90 -0.31 -22.86
N SER A 965 -22.05 -0.35 -24.18
CA SER A 965 -23.34 -0.66 -24.83
C SER A 965 -23.79 -2.09 -24.56
N GLU A 966 -24.99 -2.25 -23.99
CA GLU A 966 -25.65 -3.55 -23.83
C GLU A 966 -26.23 -4.09 -25.16
N THR A 967 -26.41 -3.22 -26.15
CA THR A 967 -26.95 -3.61 -27.46
C THR A 967 -25.89 -4.30 -28.32
N LEU A 968 -24.62 -3.89 -28.18
CA LEU A 968 -23.49 -4.43 -28.91
C LEU A 968 -23.11 -5.81 -28.38
N THR A 969 -23.08 -6.81 -29.26
CA THR A 969 -22.69 -8.19 -28.93
C THR A 969 -21.36 -8.60 -29.57
N GLY A 970 -20.85 -7.81 -30.50
CA GLY A 970 -19.54 -8.02 -31.10
C GLY A 970 -19.05 -6.78 -31.85
N TRP A 971 -17.80 -6.42 -31.63
CA TRP A 971 -17.01 -5.51 -32.44
C TRP A 971 -15.61 -6.11 -32.60
N THR A 972 -15.24 -6.43 -33.84
CA THR A 972 -13.87 -6.83 -34.15
C THR A 972 -13.25 -5.85 -35.13
N ARG A 973 -12.00 -5.48 -34.87
CA ARG A 973 -11.18 -4.68 -35.78
C ARG A 973 -10.04 -5.53 -36.32
N GLU A 974 -9.91 -5.57 -37.63
CA GLU A 974 -8.80 -6.21 -38.33
C GLU A 974 -8.00 -5.14 -39.08
N ILE A 975 -6.68 -5.10 -38.88
CA ILE A 975 -5.79 -4.21 -39.63
C ILE A 975 -4.80 -5.08 -40.41
N VAL A 976 -4.83 -4.92 -41.73
CA VAL A 976 -3.91 -5.57 -42.66
C VAL A 976 -2.97 -4.54 -43.25
N GLY A 977 -1.67 -4.66 -42.99
CA GLY A 977 -0.63 -3.81 -43.59
C GLY A 977 0.07 -4.52 -44.73
N LEU A 978 0.28 -3.83 -45.85
CA LEU A 978 1.03 -4.28 -47.02
C LEU A 978 2.16 -3.30 -47.35
N GLY A 979 3.39 -3.73 -47.13
CA GLY A 979 4.58 -2.88 -47.31
C GLY A 979 4.55 -1.65 -46.41
N ALA A 980 5.31 -0.62 -46.78
CA ALA A 980 5.43 0.62 -45.99
C ALA A 980 4.27 1.60 -46.23
N ASP A 981 3.33 1.28 -47.11
CA ASP A 981 2.59 2.29 -47.87
C ASP A 981 1.10 2.03 -48.05
N LEU A 982 0.58 0.87 -47.64
CA LEU A 982 -0.82 0.50 -47.82
C LEU A 982 -1.36 -0.27 -46.62
N PHE A 983 -2.50 0.16 -46.08
CA PHE A 983 -3.15 -0.43 -44.91
C PHE A 983 -4.65 -0.52 -45.13
N PHE A 984 -5.27 -1.59 -44.63
CA PHE A 984 -6.71 -1.76 -44.63
C PHE A 984 -7.20 -1.95 -43.20
N VAL A 985 -8.21 -1.17 -42.81
CA VAL A 985 -8.87 -1.26 -41.50
C VAL A 985 -10.29 -1.75 -41.74
N HIS A 986 -10.59 -2.94 -41.25
CA HIS A 986 -11.87 -3.60 -41.38
C HIS A 986 -12.51 -3.78 -40.01
N ASP A 987 -13.67 -3.16 -39.80
CA ASP A 987 -14.46 -3.26 -38.58
C ASP A 987 -15.74 -4.06 -38.86
N GLU A 988 -16.04 -5.08 -38.05
CA GLU A 988 -17.32 -5.78 -38.03
C GLU A 988 -18.06 -5.50 -36.72
N MET A 989 -19.32 -5.09 -36.79
CA MET A 989 -20.17 -4.80 -35.63
C MET A 989 -21.47 -5.59 -35.67
N ARG A 990 -21.86 -6.16 -34.53
CA ARG A 990 -23.08 -6.96 -34.36
C ARG A 990 -23.79 -6.53 -33.07
N GLY A 991 -25.10 -6.36 -33.15
CA GLY A 991 -25.94 -6.05 -32.00
C GLY A 991 -27.28 -6.75 -32.04
N THR A 992 -27.98 -6.72 -30.90
CA THR A 992 -29.30 -7.34 -30.74
C THR A 992 -30.43 -6.49 -31.36
N ALA A 993 -30.19 -5.20 -31.59
CA ALA A 993 -31.11 -4.25 -32.19
C ALA A 993 -30.32 -3.22 -33.04
N PRO A 994 -30.99 -2.38 -33.86
CA PRO A 994 -30.32 -1.27 -34.53
C PRO A 994 -29.62 -0.33 -33.54
N MET A 995 -28.35 -0.04 -33.81
CA MET A 995 -27.49 0.85 -33.03
C MET A 995 -27.09 2.06 -33.89
N HIS A 996 -26.85 3.22 -33.28
CA HIS A 996 -26.12 4.30 -33.91
C HIS A 996 -24.62 4.09 -33.70
N LEU A 997 -23.87 3.90 -34.78
CA LEU A 997 -22.45 3.55 -34.76
C LEU A 997 -21.65 4.73 -35.28
N ASP A 998 -20.67 5.20 -34.51
CA ASP A 998 -19.71 6.24 -34.90
C ASP A 998 -18.28 5.69 -34.86
N LEU A 999 -17.62 5.58 -36.02
CA LEU A 999 -16.20 5.25 -36.13
C LEU A 999 -15.36 6.51 -36.28
N LEU A 1000 -14.34 6.66 -35.45
CA LEU A 1000 -13.51 7.86 -35.36
C LEU A 1000 -12.08 7.62 -35.87
N LEU A 1001 -11.54 8.61 -36.60
CA LEU A 1001 -10.12 8.71 -36.95
C LEU A 1001 -9.62 10.13 -36.68
N HIS A 1002 -8.62 10.29 -35.84
CA HIS A 1002 -8.09 11.57 -35.35
C HIS A 1002 -6.74 11.90 -35.99
N SER A 1003 -6.53 13.20 -36.22
CA SER A 1003 -5.26 13.76 -36.66
C SER A 1003 -5.15 15.22 -36.24
N TYR A 1004 -3.94 15.74 -36.10
CA TYR A 1004 -3.69 17.17 -35.87
C TYR A 1004 -2.52 17.67 -36.71
N ARG A 1005 -2.47 19.00 -36.93
CA ARG A 1005 -1.28 19.65 -37.49
C ARG A 1005 -0.17 19.67 -36.45
N SER A 1006 1.05 19.37 -36.89
CA SER A 1006 2.25 19.41 -36.06
C SER A 1006 3.37 20.18 -36.76
N ASN A 1007 4.38 20.56 -35.99
CA ASN A 1007 5.66 21.04 -36.45
C ASN A 1007 6.71 19.93 -36.26
N PRO A 1008 7.69 19.82 -37.17
CA PRO A 1008 8.83 18.93 -36.98
C PRO A 1008 9.62 19.32 -35.71
N PRO A 1009 10.48 18.41 -35.20
CA PRO A 1009 11.42 18.75 -34.13
C PRO A 1009 12.15 20.07 -34.40
N SER A 1010 12.27 20.93 -33.38
CA SER A 1010 13.02 22.20 -33.44
C SER A 1010 14.26 22.11 -32.55
N GLY A 1011 15.20 23.05 -32.64
CA GLY A 1011 16.55 22.92 -32.04
C GLY A 1011 16.63 22.44 -30.58
N SER A 1012 15.63 22.70 -29.73
CA SER A 1012 15.56 22.20 -28.34
C SER A 1012 14.53 21.07 -28.11
N GLY A 1013 13.68 20.75 -29.08
CA GLY A 1013 12.64 19.73 -29.00
C GLY A 1013 13.05 18.47 -29.75
N LEU A 1014 13.11 17.33 -29.04
CA LEU A 1014 13.54 16.04 -29.61
C LEU A 1014 12.49 15.40 -30.51
N THR A 1015 11.23 15.81 -30.40
CA THR A 1015 10.08 15.20 -31.08
C THR A 1015 9.25 16.26 -31.80
N TYR A 1016 8.27 15.83 -32.59
CA TYR A 1016 7.28 16.74 -33.15
C TYR A 1016 6.51 17.49 -32.05
N SER A 1017 5.95 18.65 -32.38
CA SER A 1017 5.13 19.46 -31.49
C SER A 1017 3.83 19.88 -32.16
N TYR A 1018 2.69 19.70 -31.50
CA TYR A 1018 1.39 20.12 -32.02
C TYR A 1018 0.90 21.46 -31.46
N THR A 1019 1.49 21.96 -30.37
CA THR A 1019 0.93 23.07 -29.55
C THR A 1019 0.51 24.29 -30.37
N GLU A 1020 1.35 24.77 -31.29
CA GLU A 1020 1.11 26.01 -32.06
C GLU A 1020 0.07 25.85 -33.16
N ARG A 1021 -0.08 24.65 -33.71
CA ARG A 1021 -0.92 24.38 -34.90
C ARG A 1021 -2.10 23.47 -34.60
N ARG A 1022 -2.30 23.08 -33.34
CA ARG A 1022 -3.28 22.08 -32.92
C ARG A 1022 -4.71 22.36 -33.38
N THR A 1023 -5.09 23.62 -33.59
CA THR A 1023 -6.45 24.02 -34.01
C THR A 1023 -6.62 24.09 -35.53
N GLU A 1024 -5.56 23.86 -36.30
CA GLU A 1024 -5.62 23.80 -37.76
C GLU A 1024 -6.12 22.42 -38.24
N ASN A 1025 -6.89 22.40 -39.32
CA ASN A 1025 -7.43 21.17 -39.90
C ASN A 1025 -6.37 20.43 -40.75
N PRO A 1026 -5.95 19.20 -40.37
CA PRO A 1026 -5.06 18.40 -41.20
C PRO A 1026 -5.78 17.63 -42.32
N TRP A 1027 -7.12 17.59 -42.33
CA TRP A 1027 -7.91 16.82 -43.28
C TRP A 1027 -8.31 17.64 -44.51
N LEU A 1028 -8.36 16.97 -45.66
CA LEU A 1028 -8.84 17.48 -46.93
C LEU A 1028 -9.84 16.47 -47.51
N GLU A 1029 -11.07 16.90 -47.81
CA GLU A 1029 -12.01 16.06 -48.57
C GLU A 1029 -11.67 16.15 -50.06
N THR A 1030 -11.30 15.02 -50.65
CA THR A 1030 -10.86 14.94 -52.05
C THR A 1030 -11.95 14.41 -52.97
N GLY A 1031 -13.02 13.84 -52.41
CA GLY A 1031 -14.23 13.41 -53.11
C GLY A 1031 -15.16 12.61 -52.19
N PRO A 1032 -16.31 12.13 -52.70
CA PRO A 1032 -17.24 11.31 -51.91
C PRO A 1032 -16.53 10.06 -51.36
N GLY A 1033 -16.49 9.93 -50.03
CA GLY A 1033 -15.82 8.81 -49.36
C GLY A 1033 -14.29 8.80 -49.55
N ARG A 1034 -13.68 9.95 -49.88
CA ARG A 1034 -12.24 10.09 -50.12
C ARG A 1034 -11.71 11.33 -49.40
N TRP A 1035 -10.66 11.11 -48.60
CA TRP A 1035 -10.00 12.15 -47.82
C TRP A 1035 -8.49 12.02 -47.92
N ALA A 1036 -7.80 13.08 -47.51
CA ALA A 1036 -6.36 13.12 -47.39
C ALA A 1036 -5.99 13.78 -46.05
N ILE A 1037 -4.91 13.32 -45.42
CA ILE A 1037 -4.37 13.85 -44.19
C ILE A 1037 -2.98 14.45 -44.49
N ARG A 1038 -2.77 15.69 -44.05
CA ARG A 1038 -1.49 16.39 -44.12
C ARG A 1038 -1.14 17.04 -42.77
N PRO A 1039 -0.50 16.28 -41.85
CA PRO A 1039 -0.12 16.80 -40.53
C PRO A 1039 0.99 17.87 -40.60
N GLN A 1040 1.90 17.75 -41.59
CA GLN A 1040 3.00 18.67 -41.85
C GLN A 1040 3.04 19.03 -43.34
N ASP A 1041 3.48 20.24 -43.67
CA ASP A 1041 3.41 20.78 -45.04
C ASP A 1041 4.29 20.03 -46.04
N GLU A 1042 5.50 19.63 -45.63
CA GLU A 1042 6.49 18.95 -46.47
C GLU A 1042 6.39 17.41 -46.41
N ALA A 1043 5.49 16.87 -45.58
CA ALA A 1043 5.35 15.44 -45.38
C ALA A 1043 4.49 14.80 -46.49
N PRO A 1044 4.71 13.51 -46.85
CA PRO A 1044 3.86 12.79 -47.78
C PRO A 1044 2.38 12.84 -47.38
N VAL A 1045 1.47 12.84 -48.35
CA VAL A 1045 0.03 12.78 -48.04
C VAL A 1045 -0.35 11.34 -47.69
N LEU A 1046 -1.09 11.16 -46.59
CA LEU A 1046 -1.84 9.93 -46.35
C LEU A 1046 -3.24 10.06 -46.94
N HIS A 1047 -3.57 9.22 -47.90
CA HIS A 1047 -4.91 9.14 -48.47
C HIS A 1047 -5.76 8.16 -47.67
N VAL A 1048 -7.04 8.48 -47.51
CA VAL A 1048 -8.04 7.69 -46.77
C VAL A 1048 -9.24 7.51 -47.67
N GLY A 1049 -9.69 6.26 -47.84
CA GLY A 1049 -10.82 5.96 -48.69
C GLY A 1049 -11.78 4.95 -48.07
N ASP A 1050 -13.07 5.25 -48.17
CA ASP A 1050 -14.15 4.35 -47.79
C ASP A 1050 -14.39 3.32 -48.90
N ALA A 1051 -14.29 2.04 -48.56
CA ALA A 1051 -14.59 0.91 -49.42
C ALA A 1051 -15.76 0.08 -48.88
N SER A 1052 -16.50 0.54 -47.88
CA SER A 1052 -17.59 -0.21 -47.26
C SER A 1052 -18.72 -0.57 -48.24
N ALA A 1053 -19.37 -1.72 -48.09
CA ALA A 1053 -20.60 -2.04 -48.84
C ALA A 1053 -21.75 -1.11 -48.43
N ALA A 1054 -21.82 -0.80 -47.12
CA ALA A 1054 -22.80 0.14 -46.59
C ALA A 1054 -22.37 1.59 -46.85
N ALA A 1055 -23.34 2.46 -47.14
CA ALA A 1055 -23.09 3.89 -47.28
C ALA A 1055 -23.00 4.55 -45.89
N TRP A 1056 -21.78 4.74 -45.39
CA TRP A 1056 -21.52 5.48 -44.16
C TRP A 1056 -21.63 6.98 -44.39
N ALA A 1057 -22.36 7.68 -43.53
CA ALA A 1057 -22.29 9.14 -43.49
C ALA A 1057 -20.93 9.54 -42.92
N ALA A 1058 -20.34 10.64 -43.37
CA ALA A 1058 -19.02 11.06 -42.91
C ALA A 1058 -18.97 12.56 -42.65
N THR A 1059 -18.27 12.98 -41.62
CA THR A 1059 -18.06 14.40 -41.29
C THR A 1059 -16.67 14.58 -40.71
N ILE A 1060 -15.98 15.63 -41.17
CA ILE A 1060 -14.74 16.12 -40.55
C ILE A 1060 -15.13 17.23 -39.58
N GLU A 1061 -14.78 17.07 -38.31
CA GLU A 1061 -15.13 18.02 -37.25
C GLU A 1061 -13.92 18.28 -36.33
N PRO A 1062 -13.84 19.47 -35.69
CA PRO A 1062 -12.86 19.71 -34.65
C PRO A 1062 -12.99 18.68 -33.52
N SER A 1063 -11.86 18.26 -32.97
CA SER A 1063 -11.81 17.41 -31.79
C SER A 1063 -11.27 18.19 -30.60
N SER A 1064 -11.65 17.79 -29.39
CA SER A 1064 -11.23 18.46 -28.17
C SER A 1064 -11.22 17.51 -26.98
N TYR A 1065 -10.41 17.86 -25.99
CA TYR A 1065 -10.15 17.05 -24.80
C TYR A 1065 -9.91 17.96 -23.59
N VAL A 1066 -9.87 17.37 -22.40
CA VAL A 1066 -9.48 18.09 -21.18
C VAL A 1066 -8.05 17.69 -20.85
N PRO A 1067 -7.02 18.48 -21.19
CA PRO A 1067 -5.64 18.19 -20.82
C PRO A 1067 -5.40 18.44 -19.34
N GLU A 1068 -4.36 17.81 -18.77
CA GLU A 1068 -3.90 18.10 -17.41
C GLU A 1068 -3.25 19.47 -17.31
N LEU A 1069 -2.43 19.83 -18.30
CA LEU A 1069 -1.83 21.14 -18.40
C LEU A 1069 -2.52 21.94 -19.50
N ASP A 1070 -2.86 23.18 -19.22
CA ASP A 1070 -3.29 24.14 -20.23
C ASP A 1070 -2.25 24.15 -21.39
N PRO A 1071 -2.65 23.83 -22.63
CA PRO A 1071 -1.70 23.73 -23.74
C PRO A 1071 -0.98 25.05 -24.06
N ASP A 1072 -1.59 26.19 -23.73
CA ASP A 1072 -1.08 27.54 -24.01
C ASP A 1072 -0.23 28.07 -22.86
N THR A 1073 -0.66 27.92 -21.60
CA THR A 1073 0.08 28.46 -20.44
C THR A 1073 1.04 27.46 -19.81
N ARG A 1074 0.83 26.15 -20.02
CA ARG A 1074 1.51 25.03 -19.35
C ARG A 1074 1.27 24.97 -17.82
N GLU A 1075 0.27 25.70 -17.32
CA GLU A 1075 -0.18 25.61 -15.94
C GLU A 1075 -1.19 24.47 -15.77
N TYR A 1076 -1.45 24.03 -14.54
CA TYR A 1076 -2.41 22.99 -14.27
C TYR A 1076 -3.84 23.43 -14.64
N ASN A 1077 -4.57 22.59 -15.36
CA ASN A 1077 -5.92 22.87 -15.82
C ASN A 1077 -6.96 22.55 -14.74
N GLU A 1078 -6.87 23.23 -13.60
CA GLU A 1078 -7.80 23.05 -12.46
C GLU A 1078 -9.25 23.34 -12.84
N SER A 1079 -9.47 24.17 -13.85
CA SER A 1079 -10.80 24.53 -14.34
C SER A 1079 -11.54 23.40 -15.04
N GLY A 1080 -10.82 22.34 -15.46
CA GLY A 1080 -11.36 21.29 -16.32
C GLY A 1080 -11.79 21.82 -17.69
N ALA A 1081 -11.15 22.90 -18.16
CA ALA A 1081 -11.47 23.49 -19.45
C ALA A 1081 -11.14 22.53 -20.59
N ARG A 1082 -12.00 22.52 -21.61
CA ARG A 1082 -11.81 21.73 -22.82
C ARG A 1082 -11.04 22.55 -23.86
N PHE A 1083 -10.03 21.94 -24.47
CA PHE A 1083 -9.21 22.56 -25.51
C PHE A 1083 -9.33 21.80 -26.82
N ASP A 1084 -9.42 22.55 -27.91
CA ASP A 1084 -9.40 21.99 -29.27
C ASP A 1084 -8.01 21.44 -29.58
N VAL A 1085 -7.98 20.17 -30.00
CA VAL A 1085 -6.80 19.48 -30.53
C VAL A 1085 -7.20 18.65 -31.73
N GLY A 1086 -6.73 19.09 -32.89
CA GLY A 1086 -6.91 18.41 -34.14
C GLY A 1086 -8.35 18.36 -34.63
N TYR A 1087 -8.55 17.49 -35.58
CA TYR A 1087 -9.84 17.19 -36.19
C TYR A 1087 -9.97 15.68 -36.31
N ARG A 1088 -11.22 15.21 -36.26
CA ARG A 1088 -11.56 13.82 -36.47
C ARG A 1088 -12.47 13.65 -37.67
N LEU A 1089 -12.23 12.58 -38.43
CA LEU A 1089 -13.20 12.03 -39.36
C LEU A 1089 -14.11 11.11 -38.55
N ARG A 1090 -15.39 11.48 -38.44
CA ARG A 1090 -16.45 10.64 -37.87
C ARG A 1090 -17.25 10.02 -39.01
N ARG A 1091 -17.34 8.69 -39.01
CA ARG A 1091 -18.16 7.91 -39.94
C ARG A 1091 -19.33 7.27 -39.18
N SER A 1092 -20.56 7.57 -39.60
CA SER A 1092 -21.78 7.19 -38.89
C SER A 1092 -22.69 6.26 -39.71
N LEU A 1093 -23.29 5.27 -39.05
CA LEU A 1093 -24.30 4.38 -39.63
C LEU A 1093 -25.30 3.94 -38.55
N SER A 1094 -26.57 3.75 -38.93
CA SER A 1094 -27.56 3.10 -38.07
C SER A 1094 -27.92 1.71 -38.59
N ALA A 1095 -27.51 0.67 -37.85
CA ALA A 1095 -27.73 -0.72 -38.25
C ALA A 1095 -27.65 -1.68 -37.05
N SER A 1096 -28.26 -2.87 -37.15
CA SER A 1096 -28.08 -3.95 -36.16
C SER A 1096 -26.82 -4.77 -36.41
N THR A 1097 -26.38 -4.80 -37.67
CA THR A 1097 -25.13 -5.42 -38.10
C THR A 1097 -24.52 -4.52 -39.14
N ALA A 1098 -23.23 -4.23 -39.02
CA ALA A 1098 -22.51 -3.37 -39.93
C ALA A 1098 -21.11 -3.90 -40.19
N ALA A 1099 -20.59 -3.60 -41.36
CA ALA A 1099 -19.17 -3.70 -41.67
C ALA A 1099 -18.68 -2.34 -42.18
N SER A 1100 -17.42 -2.06 -41.92
CA SER A 1100 -16.74 -0.85 -42.39
C SER A 1100 -15.37 -1.24 -42.90
N THR A 1101 -15.04 -0.83 -44.13
CA THR A 1101 -13.75 -1.08 -44.75
C THR A 1101 -13.11 0.25 -45.15
N VAL A 1102 -12.05 0.66 -44.45
CA VAL A 1102 -11.30 1.88 -44.75
C VAL A 1102 -9.91 1.50 -45.26
N THR A 1103 -9.50 2.08 -46.38
CA THR A 1103 -8.16 1.91 -46.95
C THR A 1103 -7.33 3.17 -46.72
N LEU A 1104 -6.09 3.00 -46.27
CA LEU A 1104 -5.12 4.06 -46.01
C LEU A 1104 -3.90 3.82 -46.91
N TRP A 1105 -3.44 4.82 -47.65
CA TRP A 1105 -2.23 4.66 -48.48
C TRP A 1105 -1.41 5.93 -48.62
N PHE A 1106 -0.10 5.74 -48.77
CA PHE A 1106 0.81 6.78 -49.20
C PHE A 1106 1.01 6.72 -50.73
N GLY A 1107 1.16 7.88 -51.36
CA GLY A 1107 1.41 8.03 -52.80
C GLY A 1107 0.21 8.60 -53.56
N ASP A 1108 0.46 9.68 -54.31
CA ASP A 1108 -0.56 10.44 -55.05
C ASP A 1108 -0.92 9.82 -56.41
N ASP A 1109 -0.18 8.78 -56.84
CA ASP A 1109 -0.35 8.08 -58.12
C ASP A 1109 -1.38 6.94 -58.06
N ARG A 1110 -2.03 6.75 -56.91
CA ARG A 1110 -2.95 5.64 -56.65
C ARG A 1110 -4.37 6.12 -56.47
N SER A 1111 -5.31 5.25 -56.79
CA SER A 1111 -6.74 5.47 -56.60
C SER A 1111 -7.38 4.22 -55.99
N LEU A 1112 -8.51 4.42 -55.33
CA LEU A 1112 -9.28 3.36 -54.67
C LEU A 1112 -10.63 3.19 -55.37
N ASP A 1113 -10.98 1.96 -55.70
CA ASP A 1113 -12.34 1.53 -56.05
C ASP A 1113 -12.92 0.71 -54.90
N ALA A 1114 -14.15 1.03 -54.50
CA ALA A 1114 -14.91 0.18 -53.58
C ALA A 1114 -15.49 -1.00 -54.38
N TRP A 1115 -15.03 -2.21 -54.07
CA TRP A 1115 -15.50 -3.44 -54.70
C TRP A 1115 -16.61 -4.14 -53.93
N SER A 1116 -16.85 -3.70 -52.69
CA SER A 1116 -17.80 -4.27 -51.76
C SER A 1116 -19.23 -4.34 -52.29
N ASP A 1117 -19.90 -5.43 -51.94
CA ASP A 1117 -21.33 -5.65 -52.16
C ASP A 1117 -21.92 -6.56 -51.06
N ALA A 1118 -23.09 -7.15 -51.28
CA ALA A 1118 -23.71 -8.02 -50.28
C ALA A 1118 -22.96 -9.35 -50.02
N SER A 1119 -22.07 -9.77 -50.93
CA SER A 1119 -21.31 -11.01 -50.84
C SER A 1119 -19.96 -10.85 -50.13
N ALA A 1120 -19.38 -9.65 -50.16
CA ALA A 1120 -18.10 -9.37 -49.51
C ALA A 1120 -17.86 -7.87 -49.30
N GLU A 1121 -17.05 -7.58 -48.30
CA GLU A 1121 -16.35 -6.31 -48.12
C GLU A 1121 -15.01 -6.39 -48.86
N ALA A 1122 -14.70 -5.43 -49.74
CA ALA A 1122 -13.54 -5.48 -50.62
C ALA A 1122 -13.07 -4.10 -51.08
N ALA A 1123 -11.75 -3.96 -51.19
CA ALA A 1123 -11.08 -2.76 -51.66
C ALA A 1123 -10.12 -3.10 -52.81
N ARG A 1124 -10.13 -2.27 -53.86
CA ARG A 1124 -9.15 -2.31 -54.95
C ARG A 1124 -8.37 -1.01 -55.00
N VAL A 1125 -7.06 -1.11 -54.87
CA VAL A 1125 -6.13 -0.01 -55.12
C VAL A 1125 -5.52 -0.20 -56.51
N HIS A 1126 -5.49 0.86 -57.31
CA HIS A 1126 -4.98 0.81 -58.69
C HIS A 1126 -4.21 2.09 -59.07
N ARG A 1127 -3.37 2.00 -60.10
CA ARG A 1127 -2.69 3.12 -60.77
C ARG A 1127 -3.16 3.17 -62.22
N ASP A 1128 -3.87 4.23 -62.62
CA ASP A 1128 -4.43 4.38 -63.97
C ASP A 1128 -5.21 3.15 -64.47
N GLY A 1129 -6.00 2.54 -63.59
CA GLY A 1129 -6.77 1.33 -63.85
C GLY A 1129 -5.98 0.02 -63.82
N THR A 1130 -4.66 0.04 -63.59
CA THR A 1130 -3.83 -1.15 -63.36
C THR A 1130 -3.82 -1.51 -61.88
N ASP A 1131 -4.18 -2.74 -61.53
CA ASP A 1131 -4.26 -3.19 -60.14
C ASP A 1131 -2.91 -3.09 -59.43
N VAL A 1132 -2.91 -2.46 -58.26
CA VAL A 1132 -1.78 -2.39 -57.33
C VAL A 1132 -1.97 -3.45 -56.26
N ALA A 1133 -3.12 -3.46 -55.61
CA ALA A 1133 -3.49 -4.46 -54.62
C ALA A 1133 -5.01 -4.55 -54.48
N PHE A 1134 -5.49 -5.69 -54.01
CA PHE A 1134 -6.86 -5.85 -53.56
C PHE A 1134 -6.92 -6.76 -52.33
N VAL A 1135 -8.00 -6.61 -51.57
CA VAL A 1135 -8.35 -7.47 -50.44
C VAL A 1135 -9.86 -7.68 -50.41
N VAL A 1136 -10.29 -8.87 -49.99
CA VAL A 1136 -11.69 -9.28 -49.89
C VAL A 1136 -11.93 -10.04 -48.58
N TRP A 1137 -12.98 -9.64 -47.86
CA TRP A 1137 -13.57 -10.31 -46.70
C TRP A 1137 -14.95 -10.85 -47.08
N PRO A 1138 -15.08 -12.15 -47.39
CA PRO A 1138 -16.36 -12.78 -47.67
C PRO A 1138 -17.34 -12.64 -46.50
N THR A 1139 -18.62 -12.35 -46.76
CA THR A 1139 -19.65 -12.33 -45.72
C THR A 1139 -20.05 -13.73 -45.23
N GLY A 1140 -19.69 -14.77 -46.01
CA GLY A 1140 -19.92 -16.18 -45.71
C GLY A 1140 -18.63 -17.01 -45.74
N ALA A 1141 -18.73 -18.29 -46.11
CA ALA A 1141 -17.56 -19.19 -46.18
C ALA A 1141 -16.59 -18.88 -47.33
N GLY A 1142 -16.96 -17.99 -48.24
CA GLY A 1142 -16.19 -17.64 -49.42
C GLY A 1142 -16.97 -16.85 -50.46
N VAL A 1143 -16.28 -16.47 -51.54
CA VAL A 1143 -16.84 -15.83 -52.73
C VAL A 1143 -16.47 -16.62 -53.99
N THR A 1144 -17.28 -16.50 -55.03
CA THR A 1144 -17.06 -17.14 -56.34
C THR A 1144 -17.32 -16.14 -57.45
N ASP A 1145 -16.40 -16.04 -58.41
CA ASP A 1145 -16.38 -15.08 -59.52
C ASP A 1145 -16.61 -13.61 -59.08
N PHE A 1146 -16.14 -13.25 -57.88
CA PHE A 1146 -16.26 -11.90 -57.34
C PHE A 1146 -15.15 -11.02 -57.90
N HIS A 1147 -15.46 -10.21 -58.92
CA HIS A 1147 -14.46 -9.46 -59.71
C HIS A 1147 -13.33 -10.36 -60.26
N GLY A 1148 -13.65 -11.62 -60.60
CA GLY A 1148 -12.67 -12.61 -61.04
C GLY A 1148 -11.84 -13.24 -59.91
N ILE A 1149 -12.35 -13.19 -58.68
CA ILE A 1149 -11.78 -13.82 -57.48
C ILE A 1149 -12.67 -14.96 -57.00
N ASP A 1150 -12.04 -16.11 -56.75
CA ASP A 1150 -12.62 -17.24 -56.02
C ASP A 1150 -11.84 -17.41 -54.72
N ALA A 1151 -12.48 -17.29 -53.56
CA ALA A 1151 -11.80 -17.45 -52.28
C ALA A 1151 -12.70 -18.18 -51.28
N THR A 1152 -12.16 -19.20 -50.62
CA THR A 1152 -12.83 -19.93 -49.53
C THR A 1152 -12.01 -19.73 -48.25
N GLY A 1153 -12.50 -18.87 -47.36
CA GLY A 1153 -11.84 -18.45 -46.12
C GLY A 1153 -12.39 -17.13 -45.60
N ALA A 1154 -11.75 -16.57 -44.57
CA ALA A 1154 -12.23 -15.36 -43.90
C ALA A 1154 -11.72 -14.06 -44.55
N MET A 1155 -10.53 -14.10 -45.16
CA MET A 1155 -9.95 -12.97 -45.89
C MET A 1155 -8.98 -13.48 -46.95
N ALA A 1156 -8.94 -12.84 -48.12
CA ALA A 1156 -7.96 -13.10 -49.17
C ALA A 1156 -7.50 -11.79 -49.82
N GLY A 1157 -6.26 -11.73 -50.27
CA GLY A 1157 -5.76 -10.56 -51.00
C GLY A 1157 -4.49 -10.82 -51.78
N ARG A 1158 -4.18 -9.91 -52.70
CA ARG A 1158 -2.98 -9.95 -53.54
C ARG A 1158 -2.46 -8.54 -53.78
N ARG A 1159 -1.15 -8.36 -53.64
CA ARG A 1159 -0.40 -7.19 -54.10
C ARG A 1159 0.33 -7.55 -55.38
N LEU A 1160 0.24 -6.71 -56.40
CA LEU A 1160 0.69 -6.99 -57.77
C LEU A 1160 1.92 -6.19 -58.17
N ASP A 1161 2.08 -4.97 -57.66
CA ASP A 1161 3.27 -4.13 -57.91
C ASP A 1161 4.51 -4.59 -57.12
N GLU A 1162 4.28 -5.09 -55.90
CA GLU A 1162 5.21 -5.89 -55.11
C GLU A 1162 4.60 -7.30 -54.92
N PRO A 1163 4.84 -8.24 -55.86
CA PRO A 1163 4.08 -9.48 -55.94
C PRO A 1163 4.04 -10.26 -54.62
N ALA A 1164 2.84 -10.36 -54.05
CA ALA A 1164 2.54 -11.13 -52.86
C ALA A 1164 1.06 -11.53 -52.84
N PHE A 1165 0.74 -12.66 -52.23
CA PHE A 1165 -0.63 -13.03 -51.91
C PHE A 1165 -0.74 -13.44 -50.46
N PHE A 1166 -1.90 -13.21 -49.87
CA PHE A 1166 -2.13 -13.40 -48.44
C PHE A 1166 -3.58 -13.76 -48.15
N GLY A 1167 -3.83 -14.25 -46.94
CA GLY A 1167 -5.18 -14.46 -46.45
C GLY A 1167 -5.24 -15.17 -45.11
N ARG A 1168 -6.46 -15.25 -44.58
CA ARG A 1168 -6.77 -15.78 -43.26
C ARG A 1168 -7.82 -16.88 -43.37
N GLY A 1169 -7.55 -18.02 -42.75
CA GLY A 1169 -8.40 -19.21 -42.78
C GLY A 1169 -8.70 -19.74 -44.19
N LEU A 1170 -7.76 -19.61 -45.12
CA LEU A 1170 -7.91 -20.02 -46.52
C LEU A 1170 -7.84 -21.54 -46.69
N THR A 1171 -8.74 -22.08 -47.51
CA THR A 1171 -8.64 -23.45 -48.08
C THR A 1171 -8.50 -23.43 -49.60
N ALA A 1172 -8.98 -22.38 -50.26
CA ALA A 1172 -8.78 -22.14 -51.67
C ALA A 1172 -8.74 -20.63 -51.94
N PHE A 1173 -7.86 -20.19 -52.84
CA PHE A 1173 -7.82 -18.82 -53.33
C PHE A 1173 -7.31 -18.79 -54.77
N SER A 1174 -8.08 -18.20 -55.67
CA SER A 1174 -7.70 -17.93 -57.06
C SER A 1174 -8.08 -16.51 -57.45
N ALA A 1175 -7.23 -15.84 -58.23
CA ALA A 1175 -7.49 -14.49 -58.71
C ALA A 1175 -6.80 -14.24 -60.05
N GLY A 1176 -7.47 -13.57 -60.98
CA GLY A 1176 -6.92 -13.25 -62.31
C GLY A 1176 -6.63 -14.49 -63.15
N GLY A 1177 -7.35 -15.59 -62.93
CA GLY A 1177 -7.14 -16.87 -63.60
C GLY A 1177 -6.03 -17.74 -63.02
N ASP A 1178 -5.33 -17.27 -61.98
CA ASP A 1178 -4.30 -18.04 -61.27
C ASP A 1178 -4.85 -18.65 -59.99
N THR A 1179 -4.61 -19.94 -59.77
CA THR A 1179 -4.74 -20.56 -58.43
C THR A 1179 -3.55 -20.16 -57.58
N LEU A 1180 -3.82 -19.54 -56.43
CA LEU A 1180 -2.84 -18.98 -55.49
C LEU A 1180 -2.63 -19.88 -54.27
N VAL A 1181 -3.72 -20.40 -53.70
CA VAL A 1181 -3.71 -21.28 -52.53
C VAL A 1181 -4.69 -22.43 -52.76
N LEU A 1182 -4.26 -23.64 -52.42
CA LEU A 1182 -5.12 -24.78 -52.10
C LEU A 1182 -4.59 -25.42 -50.82
N ALA A 1183 -5.44 -25.68 -49.84
CA ALA A 1183 -5.05 -26.31 -48.60
C ALA A 1183 -6.09 -27.35 -48.16
N SER A 1184 -5.64 -28.45 -47.57
CA SER A 1184 -6.54 -29.50 -47.07
C SER A 1184 -7.31 -29.09 -45.80
N ALA A 1185 -6.88 -28.03 -45.13
CA ALA A 1185 -7.48 -27.42 -43.95
C ALA A 1185 -7.24 -25.89 -43.98
N PRO A 1186 -8.00 -25.08 -43.22
CA PRO A 1186 -7.81 -23.63 -43.18
C PRO A 1186 -6.38 -23.23 -42.76
N ILE A 1187 -5.77 -22.32 -43.51
CA ILE A 1187 -4.45 -21.74 -43.21
C ILE A 1187 -4.49 -20.21 -43.24
N ASP A 1188 -3.64 -19.60 -42.43
CA ASP A 1188 -3.25 -18.19 -42.61
C ASP A 1188 -1.95 -18.17 -43.41
N VAL A 1189 -1.85 -17.27 -44.39
CA VAL A 1189 -0.70 -17.26 -45.30
C VAL A 1189 -0.32 -15.84 -45.70
N PHE A 1190 0.98 -15.62 -45.81
CA PHE A 1190 1.59 -14.51 -46.54
C PHE A 1190 2.71 -15.07 -47.41
N ALA A 1191 2.62 -14.92 -48.73
CA ALA A 1191 3.52 -15.53 -49.68
C ALA A 1191 4.08 -14.53 -50.69
N ARG A 1192 5.42 -14.51 -50.79
CA ARG A 1192 6.20 -13.76 -51.77
C ARG A 1192 6.97 -14.75 -52.64
N LEU A 1193 6.23 -15.50 -53.43
CA LEU A 1193 6.74 -16.56 -54.30
C LEU A 1193 6.75 -16.17 -55.78
N GLU A 1194 6.07 -15.07 -56.12
CA GLU A 1194 5.88 -14.63 -57.51
C GLU A 1194 6.95 -13.64 -58.00
N HIS A 1195 7.77 -13.09 -57.10
CA HIS A 1195 8.84 -12.15 -57.48
C HIS A 1195 10.10 -12.88 -57.99
N ALA A 1196 11.03 -12.11 -58.56
CA ALA A 1196 12.24 -12.64 -59.19
C ALA A 1196 13.19 -13.37 -58.21
N GLY A 1197 13.07 -13.12 -56.89
CA GLY A 1197 13.95 -13.66 -55.86
C GLY A 1197 15.38 -13.11 -55.97
N THR A 1198 15.91 -12.50 -54.90
CA THR A 1198 17.31 -12.07 -54.84
C THR A 1198 17.94 -12.54 -53.52
N PRO A 1199 19.28 -12.56 -53.38
CA PRO A 1199 19.90 -12.88 -52.08
C PRO A 1199 19.45 -11.94 -50.95
N ALA A 1200 19.12 -10.68 -51.27
CA ALA A 1200 18.60 -9.71 -50.30
C ALA A 1200 17.09 -9.86 -50.05
N GLU A 1201 16.38 -10.57 -50.92
CA GLU A 1201 14.94 -10.74 -50.86
C GLU A 1201 14.55 -12.10 -51.45
N PRO A 1202 14.80 -13.20 -50.72
CA PRO A 1202 14.52 -14.55 -51.18
C PRO A 1202 13.02 -14.78 -51.35
N ARG A 1203 12.63 -15.82 -52.10
CA ARG A 1203 11.24 -16.27 -52.16
C ARG A 1203 10.88 -16.95 -50.85
N PHE A 1204 9.74 -16.58 -50.29
CA PHE A 1204 9.26 -17.22 -49.06
C PHE A 1204 7.74 -17.21 -48.95
N ALA A 1205 7.24 -18.06 -48.07
CA ALA A 1205 5.90 -17.95 -47.51
C ALA A 1205 5.95 -18.11 -45.99
N ARG A 1206 5.07 -17.42 -45.27
CA ARG A 1206 4.75 -17.71 -43.87
C ARG A 1206 3.37 -18.35 -43.87
N VAL A 1207 3.25 -19.51 -43.22
CA VAL A 1207 2.01 -20.28 -43.15
C VAL A 1207 1.74 -20.62 -41.69
N ARG A 1208 0.53 -20.35 -41.22
CA ARG A 1208 0.05 -20.77 -39.91
C ARG A 1208 -1.14 -21.70 -40.06
N ALA A 1209 -1.12 -22.84 -39.39
CA ALA A 1209 -2.17 -23.83 -39.43
C ALA A 1209 -2.41 -24.47 -38.05
N ALA A 1210 -3.67 -24.77 -37.72
CA ALA A 1210 -4.00 -25.40 -36.44
C ALA A 1210 -3.66 -26.90 -36.39
N THR A 1211 -3.49 -27.53 -37.56
CA THR A 1211 -3.15 -28.94 -37.74
C THR A 1211 -2.16 -29.08 -38.88
N ASP A 1212 -1.47 -30.22 -38.95
CA ASP A 1212 -0.70 -30.59 -40.14
C ASP A 1212 -1.59 -30.49 -41.39
N VAL A 1213 -1.06 -29.87 -42.43
CA VAL A 1213 -1.85 -29.48 -43.60
C VAL A 1213 -1.05 -29.64 -44.90
N ALA A 1214 -1.70 -30.27 -45.88
CA ALA A 1214 -1.20 -30.31 -47.24
C ALA A 1214 -1.55 -28.97 -47.91
N VAL A 1215 -0.53 -28.21 -48.34
CA VAL A 1215 -0.70 -26.91 -49.00
C VAL A 1215 -0.13 -26.94 -50.40
N SER A 1216 -0.77 -26.24 -51.33
CA SER A 1216 -0.27 -25.92 -52.66
C SER A 1216 -0.31 -24.41 -52.86
N LEU A 1217 0.86 -23.79 -52.99
CA LEU A 1217 1.03 -22.34 -53.10
C LEU A 1217 1.53 -21.97 -54.50
N ARG A 1218 1.04 -20.87 -55.08
CA ARG A 1218 1.53 -20.36 -56.36
C ARG A 1218 3.01 -20.01 -56.27
N CYS A 1219 3.80 -20.70 -57.07
CA CYS A 1219 5.23 -20.51 -57.23
C CYS A 1219 5.55 -20.66 -58.72
N PRO A 1220 5.52 -19.58 -59.53
CA PRO A 1220 5.67 -19.68 -60.98
C PRO A 1220 7.00 -20.28 -61.43
N VAL A 1221 8.05 -20.10 -60.61
CA VAL A 1221 9.38 -20.66 -60.85
C VAL A 1221 9.50 -22.01 -60.14
N ALA A 1222 10.04 -23.01 -60.83
CA ALA A 1222 10.27 -24.33 -60.25
C ALA A 1222 11.36 -24.26 -59.16
N PRO A 1223 11.07 -24.63 -57.90
CA PRO A 1223 12.06 -24.64 -56.84
C PRO A 1223 13.13 -25.69 -57.09
N THR A 1224 14.37 -25.36 -56.79
CA THR A 1224 15.46 -26.33 -56.66
C THR A 1224 15.55 -26.90 -55.25
N ARG A 1225 15.14 -26.09 -54.26
CA ARG A 1225 15.16 -26.45 -52.84
C ARG A 1225 14.05 -25.71 -52.09
N VAL A 1226 13.45 -26.38 -51.11
CA VAL A 1226 12.44 -25.80 -50.22
C VAL A 1226 12.80 -26.17 -48.79
N ARG A 1227 12.75 -25.19 -47.88
CA ARG A 1227 13.04 -25.38 -46.46
C ARG A 1227 11.89 -24.88 -45.60
N ILE A 1228 11.51 -25.66 -44.58
CA ILE A 1228 10.59 -25.24 -43.52
C ILE A 1228 11.46 -24.97 -42.29
N ASP A 1229 11.44 -23.73 -41.79
CA ASP A 1229 12.24 -23.26 -40.66
C ASP A 1229 13.72 -23.67 -40.76
N GLY A 1230 14.28 -23.51 -41.96
CA GLY A 1230 15.67 -23.83 -42.28
C GLY A 1230 15.96 -25.31 -42.54
N THR A 1231 14.99 -26.22 -42.39
CA THR A 1231 15.13 -27.66 -42.62
C THR A 1231 14.60 -28.06 -44.00
N ASP A 1232 15.35 -28.88 -44.75
CA ASP A 1232 14.92 -29.35 -46.08
C ASP A 1232 13.59 -30.11 -46.02
N ALA A 1233 12.63 -29.68 -46.86
CA ALA A 1233 11.30 -30.27 -46.95
C ALA A 1233 11.13 -31.07 -48.24
N THR A 1234 10.30 -32.11 -48.18
CA THR A 1234 9.85 -32.81 -49.40
C THR A 1234 8.76 -31.97 -50.05
N PHE A 1235 8.89 -31.73 -51.35
CA PHE A 1235 7.93 -30.94 -52.11
C PHE A 1235 7.71 -31.53 -53.50
N SER A 1236 6.62 -31.12 -54.14
CA SER A 1236 6.40 -31.30 -55.57
C SER A 1236 6.08 -29.96 -56.21
N HIS A 1237 6.40 -29.82 -57.50
CA HIS A 1237 6.08 -28.63 -58.28
C HIS A 1237 5.44 -29.03 -59.59
N ALA A 1238 4.20 -28.62 -59.79
CA ALA A 1238 3.45 -28.93 -61.01
C ALA A 1238 2.50 -27.77 -61.34
N GLY A 1239 2.44 -27.38 -62.61
CA GLY A 1239 1.52 -26.31 -63.06
C GLY A 1239 1.76 -24.94 -62.40
N GLY A 1240 2.98 -24.68 -61.91
CA GLY A 1240 3.29 -23.44 -61.17
C GLY A 1240 2.84 -23.44 -59.71
N LEU A 1241 2.45 -24.59 -59.15
CA LEU A 1241 2.11 -24.75 -57.73
C LEU A 1241 3.22 -25.53 -57.01
N LEU A 1242 3.69 -24.99 -55.90
CA LEU A 1242 4.55 -25.66 -54.93
C LEU A 1242 3.66 -26.37 -53.90
N ALA A 1243 3.70 -27.71 -53.88
CA ALA A 1243 2.93 -28.52 -52.95
C ALA A 1243 3.82 -29.24 -51.92
N LEU A 1244 3.46 -29.15 -50.64
CA LEU A 1244 4.19 -29.70 -49.51
C LEU A 1244 3.27 -29.87 -48.28
N GLU A 1245 3.71 -30.66 -47.31
CA GLU A 1245 3.08 -30.76 -46.00
C GLU A 1245 3.69 -29.71 -45.06
N VAL A 1246 2.85 -28.94 -44.39
CA VAL A 1246 3.25 -27.96 -43.36
C VAL A 1246 2.75 -28.46 -42.01
N PRO A 1247 3.61 -28.58 -40.98
CA PRO A 1247 3.17 -28.97 -39.64
C PRO A 1247 2.21 -27.95 -39.00
N ALA A 1248 1.52 -28.38 -37.95
CA ALA A 1248 0.74 -27.48 -37.10
C ALA A 1248 1.64 -26.43 -36.42
N GLY A 1249 1.20 -25.17 -36.43
CA GLY A 1249 1.95 -24.03 -35.94
C GLY A 1249 2.17 -22.97 -37.02
N GLU A 1250 3.03 -21.99 -36.72
CA GLU A 1250 3.47 -20.96 -37.65
C GLU A 1250 4.86 -21.30 -38.17
N HIS A 1251 5.01 -21.36 -39.49
CA HIS A 1251 6.22 -21.84 -40.16
C HIS A 1251 6.65 -20.90 -41.28
N ARG A 1252 7.96 -20.70 -41.43
CA ARG A 1252 8.56 -20.02 -42.57
C ARG A 1252 9.01 -21.05 -43.61
N ILE A 1253 8.54 -20.87 -44.85
CA ILE A 1253 8.90 -21.68 -46.02
C ILE A 1253 9.82 -20.84 -46.89
N ASP A 1254 11.11 -21.19 -46.96
CA ASP A 1254 12.07 -20.56 -47.86
C ASP A 1254 12.22 -21.37 -49.16
N VAL A 1255 12.27 -20.68 -50.30
CA VAL A 1255 12.25 -21.28 -51.65
C VAL A 1255 13.42 -20.77 -52.48
N GLU A 1256 14.24 -21.68 -53.01
CA GLU A 1256 15.41 -21.38 -53.86
C GLU A 1256 15.16 -21.66 -55.34
#